data_AF-A0A841H036-F1
#
_entry.id   AF-A0A841H036-F1
#
_cell.length_a   1.000
_cell.length_b   1.000
_cell.length_c   1.000
_cell.angle_alpha   90.00
_cell.angle_beta   90.00
_cell.angle_gamma   90.00
#
_symmetry.space_group_name_H-M   'P 1'
#
loop_
_entity.id
_entity.type
_entity.pdbx_description
1 polymer ?
#
loop_
_entity_poly.entity_id
_entity_poly.type
_entity_poly.pdbx_seq_one_letter_code
_entity_poly.pdbx_strand_id
1 'polypeptide(L)'
;MSRRPEFLLALPVTAAALLSACAPAMSAGAGTGPVDASTLIRLEDRREYDSTALATAAGAPSAALRRRAALAAGNLRDKRAIPMLGRMLADEDTSVAATAAFALGQIADSAAVPLLAPYAASSRIAAAPSVVGEAAYALGKIRHPAARAALERLLTEAAIDGTGTAEAVGPALLAVWRQGRPTPVPAVARWMTARDPELRWRAAYALARRPEPATAAALSPAAADADALVRSFAARALTGPMADSAGVGRDRALQMLIALAGADSSMPVRVNALRTLGTYPGERTLTFLSDRANAARDPYDVIAALEGLQRMGADARSAAPLLSSIIRDPARNVFIRQTAAAALADIDGPAAIAAVTAIETSPEWRLRAAAARVHAQVSPASRQRLSAWIDDPDGRVAAAALEQAVGALGDTVTEIRPVLIAALDTRDVIARTNALMGLAKLADPATLPLVLDAYDRAQRDEMDDAALAAVDAIGAIAKKDATARTQFFSRFGRSADYLVRQRAQTAFGDSVPAAWGAPLPVETGRRASDYVRAARDMTAAPRRAIITTDRGEIEVELYQREAPLTVRSFLTLAARGYFDGQEWPRVVPNFVIQGGDPRGDTSGGPGYAIRDEINRHVYGRGTLGMALSGPDTGGSQWFITHSPQPHLDGTYTVFGQVVRGLEVVDRILPGDRIIRIREVR
;
A
#
# COMPACT_ATOMS: atom_id res chain seq x y z
N MET A 1 43.52 -28.41 -51.14
CA MET A 1 44.07 -27.06 -51.47
C MET A 1 43.27 -26.50 -52.63
N SER A 2 43.18 -25.17 -52.76
CA SER A 2 42.53 -24.43 -53.87
C SER A 2 40.99 -24.29 -53.83
N ARG A 3 40.54 -23.05 -54.13
CA ARG A 3 39.31 -22.63 -54.85
C ARG A 3 37.89 -22.87 -54.26
N ARG A 4 37.17 -21.74 -54.06
CA ARG A 4 35.73 -21.52 -54.34
C ARG A 4 35.42 -21.86 -55.84
N PRO A 5 34.17 -22.05 -56.35
CA PRO A 5 32.97 -21.28 -55.96
C PRO A 5 31.56 -21.94 -56.16
N GLU A 6 30.52 -21.18 -55.76
CA GLU A 6 29.27 -20.80 -56.49
C GLU A 6 28.30 -21.79 -57.20
N PHE A 7 27.16 -21.17 -57.55
CA PHE A 7 26.01 -21.54 -58.40
C PHE A 7 24.76 -22.06 -57.68
N LEU A 8 23.51 -21.65 -57.96
CA LEU A 8 22.83 -20.44 -58.51
C LEU A 8 21.47 -20.94 -59.03
N LEU A 9 20.36 -20.28 -58.66
CA LEU A 9 19.05 -20.26 -59.37
C LEU A 9 18.30 -21.62 -59.53
N ALA A 10 16.97 -21.73 -59.43
CA ALA A 10 15.97 -20.89 -60.11
C ALA A 10 14.56 -20.94 -59.47
N LEU A 11 13.77 -19.90 -59.74
CA LEU A 11 12.30 -19.81 -59.67
C LEU A 11 11.70 -20.27 -61.03
N PRO A 12 10.44 -20.76 -61.15
CA PRO A 12 9.26 -19.85 -61.09
C PRO A 12 7.87 -20.39 -60.63
N VAL A 13 7.12 -19.44 -60.06
CA VAL A 13 5.67 -19.09 -60.06
C VAL A 13 4.57 -19.98 -60.70
N THR A 14 3.37 -19.89 -60.10
CA THR A 14 1.96 -20.19 -60.56
C THR A 14 1.37 -21.58 -60.23
N ALA A 15 0.08 -21.76 -59.86
CA ALA A 15 -0.96 -20.88 -59.27
C ALA A 15 -2.21 -21.71 -58.81
N ALA A 16 -2.97 -21.21 -57.80
CA ALA A 16 -4.40 -21.54 -57.46
C ALA A 16 -4.79 -23.00 -57.06
N ALA A 17 -5.84 -23.29 -56.25
CA ALA A 17 -6.64 -22.54 -55.24
C ALA A 17 -7.61 -23.49 -54.45
N LEU A 18 -8.12 -23.04 -53.27
CA LEU A 18 -9.35 -23.50 -52.54
C LEU A 18 -9.35 -24.93 -51.91
N LEU A 19 -9.93 -25.26 -50.74
CA LEU A 19 -10.77 -24.58 -49.70
C LEU A 19 -10.19 -24.84 -48.27
N SER A 20 -10.23 -23.90 -47.30
CA SER A 20 -11.30 -23.68 -46.28
C SER A 20 -11.70 -24.94 -45.47
N ALA A 21 -11.81 -24.98 -44.14
CA ALA A 21 -11.84 -23.95 -43.08
C ALA A 21 -11.52 -24.63 -41.70
N CYS A 22 -11.47 -23.99 -40.51
CA CYS A 22 -11.54 -22.57 -40.10
C CYS A 22 -10.93 -22.40 -38.68
N ALA A 23 -10.29 -21.26 -38.39
CA ALA A 23 -10.01 -20.79 -37.02
C ALA A 23 -9.90 -19.25 -37.03
N PRO A 24 -10.50 -18.50 -36.07
CA PRO A 24 -10.51 -17.04 -36.15
C PRO A 24 -9.15 -16.48 -35.71
N ALA A 25 -8.32 -16.12 -36.69
CA ALA A 25 -7.22 -15.20 -36.44
C ALA A 25 -7.82 -13.85 -36.02
N MET A 26 -7.81 -13.54 -34.73
CA MET A 26 -7.99 -12.16 -34.27
C MET A 26 -6.81 -11.34 -34.80
N SER A 27 -7.03 -10.65 -35.90
CA SER A 27 -6.05 -9.71 -36.43
C SER A 27 -5.81 -8.62 -35.38
N ALA A 28 -4.55 -8.39 -35.05
CA ALA A 28 -4.13 -7.19 -34.35
C ALA A 28 -4.29 -6.00 -35.31
N GLY A 29 -5.53 -5.49 -35.42
CA GLY A 29 -5.83 -4.28 -36.13
C GLY A 29 -5.12 -3.11 -35.44
N ALA A 30 -3.98 -2.69 -35.98
CA ALA A 30 -3.37 -1.42 -35.63
C ALA A 30 -4.39 -0.31 -35.88
N GLY A 31 -4.92 0.28 -34.80
CA GLY A 31 -6.00 1.25 -34.87
C GLY A 31 -5.53 2.54 -35.55
N THR A 32 -5.95 2.76 -36.79
CA THR A 32 -5.68 3.98 -37.57
C THR A 32 -6.53 5.18 -37.16
N GLY A 33 -7.17 5.12 -35.99
CA GLY A 33 -7.94 6.23 -35.42
C GLY A 33 -7.04 7.30 -34.76
N PRO A 34 -7.57 8.50 -34.52
CA PRO A 34 -6.85 9.54 -33.80
C PRO A 34 -6.52 9.07 -32.37
N VAL A 35 -5.29 9.32 -31.92
CA VAL A 35 -4.88 9.00 -30.54
C VAL A 35 -5.51 10.02 -29.60
N ASP A 36 -6.38 9.55 -28.70
CA ASP A 36 -7.07 10.36 -27.71
C ASP A 36 -6.85 9.83 -26.27
N ALA A 37 -7.55 10.41 -25.31
CA ALA A 37 -7.49 9.97 -23.93
C ALA A 37 -7.99 8.52 -23.74
N SER A 38 -8.92 8.02 -24.55
CA SER A 38 -9.43 6.65 -24.45
C SER A 38 -8.36 5.62 -24.84
N THR A 39 -7.56 5.92 -25.87
CA THR A 39 -6.40 5.12 -26.24
C THR A 39 -5.38 5.06 -25.11
N LEU A 40 -5.10 6.18 -24.43
CA LEU A 40 -4.14 6.22 -23.32
C LEU A 40 -4.63 5.41 -22.09
N ILE A 41 -5.90 5.58 -21.68
CA ILE A 41 -6.50 4.78 -20.58
C ILE A 41 -6.45 3.28 -20.91
N ARG A 42 -6.71 2.90 -22.17
CA ARG A 42 -6.61 1.51 -22.64
C ARG A 42 -5.20 0.95 -22.47
N LEU A 43 -4.17 1.72 -22.87
CA LEU A 43 -2.77 1.31 -22.74
C LEU A 43 -2.39 1.08 -21.27
N GLU A 44 -2.76 2.00 -20.36
CA GLU A 44 -2.47 1.85 -18.93
C GLU A 44 -3.15 0.65 -18.29
N ASP A 45 -4.46 0.47 -18.50
CA ASP A 45 -5.23 -0.65 -17.91
C ASP A 45 -4.76 -2.01 -18.43
N ARG A 46 -4.25 -2.05 -19.66
CA ARG A 46 -3.64 -3.24 -20.28
C ARG A 46 -2.14 -3.38 -19.99
N ARG A 47 -1.51 -2.40 -19.32
CA ARG A 47 -0.05 -2.29 -19.18
C ARG A 47 0.68 -2.53 -20.52
N GLU A 48 0.14 -1.95 -21.58
CA GLU A 48 0.56 -2.13 -22.97
C GLU A 48 1.39 -0.92 -23.41
N TYR A 49 2.66 -1.12 -23.75
CA TYR A 49 3.53 -0.04 -24.22
C TYR A 49 3.46 0.11 -25.74
N ASP A 50 2.89 1.23 -26.20
CA ASP A 50 2.87 1.65 -27.60
C ASP A 50 3.65 2.97 -27.76
N SER A 51 4.85 2.87 -28.32
CA SER A 51 5.71 4.04 -28.55
C SER A 51 5.13 5.06 -29.53
N THR A 52 4.35 4.60 -30.51
CA THR A 52 3.79 5.46 -31.55
C THR A 52 2.63 6.26 -30.98
N ALA A 53 1.68 5.58 -30.32
CA ALA A 53 0.55 6.25 -29.67
C ALA A 53 1.03 7.25 -28.58
N LEU A 54 1.98 6.86 -27.74
CA LEU A 54 2.54 7.76 -26.73
C LEU A 54 3.24 8.97 -27.36
N ALA A 55 4.06 8.78 -28.41
CA ALA A 55 4.74 9.89 -29.09
C ALA A 55 3.76 10.84 -29.80
N THR A 56 2.73 10.32 -30.47
CA THR A 56 1.67 11.12 -31.10
C THR A 56 0.91 11.95 -30.08
N ALA A 57 0.54 11.37 -28.93
CA ALA A 57 -0.15 12.11 -27.87
C ALA A 57 0.76 13.12 -27.15
N ALA A 58 2.05 12.81 -26.98
CA ALA A 58 3.05 13.73 -26.43
C ALA A 58 3.37 14.92 -27.36
N GLY A 59 3.20 14.76 -28.67
CA GLY A 59 3.32 15.84 -29.66
C GLY A 59 2.02 16.61 -29.93
N ALA A 60 0.92 16.33 -29.22
CA ALA A 60 -0.37 16.91 -29.52
C ALA A 60 -0.48 18.42 -29.18
N PRO A 61 -1.24 19.22 -29.96
CA PRO A 61 -1.49 20.63 -29.63
C PRO A 61 -2.15 20.83 -28.25
N SER A 62 -3.00 19.89 -27.83
CA SER A 62 -3.67 19.92 -26.54
C SER A 62 -2.74 19.55 -25.38
N ALA A 63 -2.40 20.52 -24.53
CA ALA A 63 -1.63 20.29 -23.31
C ALA A 63 -2.28 19.25 -22.38
N ALA A 64 -3.61 19.17 -22.35
CA ALA A 64 -4.33 18.14 -21.59
C ALA A 64 -4.02 16.72 -22.09
N LEU A 65 -3.88 16.54 -23.41
CA LEU A 65 -3.51 15.25 -24.02
C LEU A 65 -2.01 14.95 -23.81
N ARG A 66 -1.12 15.94 -23.95
CA ARG A 66 0.31 15.78 -23.60
C ARG A 66 0.50 15.39 -22.14
N ARG A 67 -0.19 16.06 -21.20
CA ARG A 67 -0.19 15.72 -19.76
C ARG A 67 -0.67 14.29 -19.53
N ARG A 68 -1.73 13.86 -20.24
CA ARG A 68 -2.25 12.49 -20.14
C ARG A 68 -1.25 11.46 -20.68
N ALA A 69 -0.54 11.76 -21.76
CA ALA A 69 0.51 10.90 -22.34
C ALA A 69 1.70 10.73 -21.39
N ALA A 70 2.15 11.81 -20.74
CA ALA A 70 3.17 11.75 -19.71
C ALA A 70 2.74 10.86 -18.53
N LEU A 71 1.53 11.06 -18.01
CA LEU A 71 0.97 10.25 -16.93
C LEU A 71 0.87 8.77 -17.31
N ALA A 72 0.39 8.48 -18.53
CA ALA A 72 0.27 7.11 -19.04
C ALA A 72 1.63 6.41 -19.15
N ALA A 73 2.64 7.09 -19.71
CA ALA A 73 4.00 6.58 -19.77
C ALA A 73 4.59 6.29 -18.37
N GLY A 74 4.30 7.14 -17.38
CA GLY A 74 4.67 6.91 -15.97
C GLY A 74 3.99 5.70 -15.35
N ASN A 75 2.69 5.50 -15.61
CA ASN A 75 1.92 4.36 -15.10
C ASN A 75 2.27 3.02 -15.78
N LEU A 76 2.72 3.05 -17.03
CA LEU A 76 3.30 1.88 -17.71
C LEU A 76 4.65 1.45 -17.12
N ARG A 77 5.39 2.37 -16.46
CA ARG A 77 6.72 2.16 -15.85
C ARG A 77 7.78 1.59 -16.81
N ASP A 78 7.60 1.76 -18.11
CA ASP A 78 8.51 1.24 -19.14
C ASP A 78 9.66 2.22 -19.41
N LYS A 79 10.90 1.73 -19.28
CA LYS A 79 12.13 2.53 -19.47
C LYS A 79 12.25 3.12 -20.88
N ARG A 80 11.59 2.53 -21.89
CA ARG A 80 11.57 3.05 -23.27
C ARG A 80 10.90 4.42 -23.38
N ALA A 81 10.08 4.83 -22.39
CA ALA A 81 9.50 6.16 -22.33
C ALA A 81 10.47 7.28 -21.91
N ILE A 82 11.60 6.96 -21.28
CA ILE A 82 12.52 7.96 -20.68
C ILE A 82 12.96 9.05 -21.69
N PRO A 83 13.37 8.74 -22.94
CA PRO A 83 13.76 9.76 -23.91
C PRO A 83 12.62 10.68 -24.35
N MET A 84 11.38 10.18 -24.35
CA MET A 84 10.18 10.99 -24.65
C MET A 84 9.90 11.95 -23.49
N LEU A 85 9.79 11.41 -22.28
CA LEU A 85 9.52 12.19 -21.06
C LEU A 85 10.62 13.23 -20.80
N GLY A 86 11.89 12.89 -21.08
CA GLY A 86 13.01 13.82 -20.99
C GLY A 86 12.87 15.07 -21.87
N ARG A 87 12.27 14.93 -23.07
CA ARG A 87 11.94 16.09 -23.91
C ARG A 87 10.76 16.88 -23.36
N MET A 88 9.75 16.20 -22.80
CA MET A 88 8.57 16.83 -22.21
C MET A 88 8.87 17.64 -20.94
N LEU A 89 10.04 17.48 -20.31
CA LEU A 89 10.49 18.38 -19.23
C LEU A 89 10.64 19.85 -19.70
N ALA A 90 10.83 20.07 -21.01
CA ALA A 90 10.94 21.39 -21.63
C ALA A 90 9.62 21.87 -22.29
N ASP A 91 8.47 21.26 -21.96
CA ASP A 91 7.16 21.71 -22.44
C ASP A 91 6.85 23.13 -21.92
N GLU A 92 6.22 23.94 -22.77
CA GLU A 92 5.78 25.30 -22.42
C GLU A 92 4.71 25.31 -21.32
N ASP A 93 3.89 24.27 -21.26
CA ASP A 93 2.93 24.06 -20.18
C ASP A 93 3.63 23.41 -18.97
N THR A 94 3.77 24.18 -17.89
CA THR A 94 4.44 23.71 -16.66
C THR A 94 3.72 22.53 -16.00
N SER A 95 2.42 22.33 -16.23
CA SER A 95 1.69 21.14 -15.77
C SER A 95 2.06 19.90 -16.58
N VAL A 96 2.34 20.03 -17.89
CA VAL A 96 2.90 18.95 -18.70
C VAL A 96 4.32 18.63 -18.24
N ALA A 97 5.20 19.63 -18.12
CA ALA A 97 6.59 19.45 -17.69
C ALA A 97 6.70 18.82 -16.29
N ALA A 98 5.90 19.30 -15.33
CA ALA A 98 5.84 18.73 -13.99
C ALA A 98 5.29 17.27 -14.01
N THR A 99 4.32 16.97 -14.88
CA THR A 99 3.83 15.59 -15.04
C THR A 99 4.85 14.67 -15.72
N ALA A 100 5.68 15.19 -16.62
CA ALA A 100 6.79 14.43 -17.20
C ALA A 100 7.89 14.13 -16.15
N ALA A 101 8.20 15.09 -15.27
CA ALA A 101 9.09 14.87 -14.14
C ALA A 101 8.55 13.79 -13.19
N PHE A 102 7.28 13.89 -12.78
CA PHE A 102 6.59 12.86 -12.00
C PHE A 102 6.68 11.48 -12.67
N ALA A 103 6.36 11.38 -13.96
CA ALA A 103 6.37 10.13 -14.72
C ALA A 103 7.76 9.47 -14.77
N LEU A 104 8.84 10.25 -14.93
CA LEU A 104 10.22 9.74 -14.79
C LEU A 104 10.48 9.17 -13.38
N GLY A 105 9.94 9.81 -12.34
CA GLY A 105 9.95 9.30 -10.97
C GLY A 105 9.12 8.03 -10.73
N GLN A 106 8.10 7.78 -11.56
CA GLN A 106 7.32 6.53 -11.55
C GLN A 106 8.04 5.37 -12.22
N ILE A 107 8.81 5.63 -13.28
CA ILE A 107 9.70 4.64 -13.93
C ILE A 107 10.88 4.27 -12.99
N ALA A 108 11.33 5.22 -12.17
CA ALA A 108 12.33 5.03 -11.11
C ALA A 108 13.70 4.47 -11.57
N ASP A 109 14.10 4.76 -12.82
CA ASP A 109 15.37 4.33 -13.41
C ASP A 109 16.47 5.40 -13.32
N SER A 110 17.72 4.99 -13.17
CA SER A 110 18.87 5.91 -13.04
C SER A 110 19.15 6.73 -14.30
N ALA A 111 18.75 6.27 -15.50
CA ALA A 111 18.88 7.04 -16.74
C ALA A 111 18.05 8.34 -16.73
N ALA A 112 17.05 8.47 -15.86
CA ALA A 112 16.28 9.70 -15.68
C ALA A 112 17.02 10.78 -14.86
N VAL A 113 18.01 10.41 -14.04
CA VAL A 113 18.70 11.35 -13.14
C VAL A 113 19.39 12.52 -13.86
N PRO A 114 20.19 12.32 -14.94
CA PRO A 114 20.79 13.45 -15.67
C PRO A 114 19.77 14.36 -16.36
N LEU A 115 18.56 13.86 -16.63
CA LEU A 115 17.46 14.64 -17.20
C LEU A 115 16.74 15.48 -16.13
N LEU A 116 16.55 14.92 -14.93
CA LEU A 116 15.82 15.54 -13.82
C LEU A 116 16.66 16.54 -13.00
N ALA A 117 17.95 16.24 -12.78
CA ALA A 117 18.81 17.06 -11.90
C ALA A 117 18.91 18.55 -12.29
N PRO A 118 18.95 18.94 -13.59
CA PRO A 118 18.93 20.35 -14.01
C PRO A 118 17.59 21.07 -13.77
N TYR A 119 16.51 20.35 -13.48
CA TYR A 119 15.19 20.92 -13.19
C TYR A 119 14.96 21.08 -11.68
N ALA A 120 15.57 20.24 -10.84
CA ALA A 120 15.54 20.37 -9.38
C ALA A 120 16.52 21.44 -8.85
N ALA A 121 16.43 22.67 -9.36
CA ALA A 121 17.38 23.74 -9.10
C ALA A 121 16.72 24.99 -8.47
N SER A 122 17.39 25.57 -7.47
CA SER A 122 16.98 26.77 -6.72
C SER A 122 16.67 27.97 -7.63
N SER A 123 17.50 28.17 -8.67
CA SER A 123 17.35 29.23 -9.67
C SER A 123 16.09 29.14 -10.54
N ARG A 124 15.42 27.98 -10.57
CA ARG A 124 14.20 27.77 -11.37
C ARG A 124 12.90 27.98 -10.60
N ILE A 125 12.96 28.12 -9.27
CA ILE A 125 11.78 28.20 -8.38
C ILE A 125 10.84 29.34 -8.78
N ALA A 126 11.37 30.52 -9.11
CA ALA A 126 10.57 31.68 -9.47
C ALA A 126 9.81 31.53 -10.81
N ALA A 127 10.28 30.67 -11.71
CA ALA A 127 9.72 30.49 -13.06
C ALA A 127 8.84 29.25 -13.21
N ALA A 128 9.17 28.15 -12.51
CA ALA A 128 8.48 26.87 -12.66
C ALA A 128 8.50 26.03 -11.35
N PRO A 129 7.92 26.54 -10.24
CA PRO A 129 8.03 25.91 -8.93
C PRO A 129 7.46 24.48 -8.91
N SER A 130 6.33 24.24 -9.58
CA SER A 130 5.74 22.92 -9.79
C SER A 130 6.70 21.91 -10.45
N VAL A 131 7.46 22.34 -11.45
CA VAL A 131 8.43 21.49 -12.18
C VAL A 131 9.64 21.18 -11.30
N VAL A 132 10.13 22.16 -10.53
CA VAL A 132 11.20 21.95 -9.53
C VAL A 132 10.76 20.93 -8.47
N GLY A 133 9.53 21.07 -7.97
CA GLY A 133 8.93 20.18 -6.97
C GLY A 133 8.83 18.74 -7.46
N GLU A 134 8.22 18.51 -8.63
CA GLU A 134 8.09 17.15 -9.19
C GLU A 134 9.45 16.56 -9.58
N ALA A 135 10.40 17.37 -10.09
CA ALA A 135 11.74 16.90 -10.39
C ALA A 135 12.47 16.45 -9.12
N ALA A 136 12.36 17.21 -8.03
CA ALA A 136 12.90 16.82 -6.73
C ALA A 136 12.20 15.57 -6.17
N TYR A 137 10.87 15.48 -6.28
CA TYR A 137 10.13 14.30 -5.85
C TYR A 137 10.59 13.03 -6.59
N ALA A 138 10.72 13.13 -7.91
CA ALA A 138 11.17 12.06 -8.80
C ALA A 138 12.61 11.62 -8.50
N LEU A 139 13.54 12.57 -8.35
CA LEU A 139 14.92 12.28 -7.90
C LEU A 139 14.93 11.57 -6.55
N GLY A 140 14.06 11.95 -5.62
CA GLY A 140 13.94 11.29 -4.33
C GLY A 140 13.48 9.83 -4.41
N LYS A 141 12.71 9.44 -5.45
CA LYS A 141 12.35 8.04 -5.71
C LYS A 141 13.49 7.21 -6.30
N ILE A 142 14.45 7.83 -6.99
CA ILE A 142 15.59 7.17 -7.63
C ILE A 142 16.79 7.17 -6.67
N ARG A 143 17.20 6.00 -6.14
CA ARG A 143 18.37 5.90 -5.27
C ARG A 143 19.67 6.04 -6.09
N HIS A 144 20.19 7.25 -6.20
CA HIS A 144 21.40 7.54 -6.99
C HIS A 144 22.21 8.69 -6.37
N PRO A 145 23.56 8.63 -6.30
CA PRO A 145 24.37 9.66 -5.65
C PRO A 145 24.14 11.07 -6.22
N ALA A 146 24.02 11.21 -7.55
CA ALA A 146 23.72 12.51 -8.17
C ALA A 146 22.29 13.01 -7.89
N ALA A 147 21.33 12.12 -7.66
CA ALA A 147 19.97 12.49 -7.29
C ALA A 147 19.93 13.04 -5.86
N ARG A 148 20.60 12.34 -4.92
CA ARG A 148 20.86 12.81 -3.56
C ARG A 148 21.54 14.19 -3.56
N ALA A 149 22.61 14.37 -4.33
CA ALA A 149 23.36 15.63 -4.39
C ALA A 149 22.55 16.79 -4.99
N ALA A 150 21.62 16.53 -5.91
CA ALA A 150 20.69 17.55 -6.41
C ALA A 150 19.68 17.99 -5.32
N LEU A 151 19.13 17.03 -4.57
CA LEU A 151 18.20 17.31 -3.46
C LEU A 151 18.85 18.08 -2.31
N GLU A 152 20.03 17.63 -1.87
CA GLU A 152 20.80 18.30 -0.79
C GLU A 152 21.13 19.74 -1.18
N ARG A 153 21.48 19.97 -2.44
CA ARG A 153 21.73 21.30 -3.00
C ARG A 153 20.47 22.18 -3.02
N LEU A 154 19.36 21.69 -3.57
CA LEU A 154 18.08 22.43 -3.60
C LEU A 154 17.64 22.84 -2.19
N LEU A 155 17.71 21.92 -1.23
CA LEU A 155 17.38 22.16 0.19
C LEU A 155 18.35 23.15 0.87
N THR A 156 19.58 23.28 0.38
CA THR A 156 20.62 24.17 0.94
C THR A 156 20.63 25.55 0.29
N GLU A 157 20.23 25.68 -0.98
CA GLU A 157 20.30 26.94 -1.72
C GLU A 157 18.97 27.71 -1.74
N ALA A 158 17.83 27.02 -1.68
CA ALA A 158 16.53 27.69 -1.77
C ALA A 158 16.26 28.65 -0.60
N ALA A 159 15.69 29.82 -0.92
CA ALA A 159 15.27 30.81 0.07
C ALA A 159 14.01 30.33 0.81
N ILE A 160 14.05 30.30 2.14
CA ILE A 160 13.02 29.64 2.98
C ILE A 160 11.62 30.22 2.75
N ASP A 161 11.50 31.54 2.78
CA ASP A 161 10.23 32.25 2.60
C ASP A 161 10.10 32.91 1.22
N GLY A 162 10.69 32.29 0.19
CA GLY A 162 10.61 32.78 -1.20
C GLY A 162 9.30 32.44 -1.91
N THR A 163 8.91 33.28 -2.88
CA THR A 163 7.77 33.01 -3.76
C THR A 163 7.98 31.69 -4.52
N GLY A 164 7.00 30.78 -4.46
CA GLY A 164 7.07 29.45 -5.07
C GLY A 164 7.87 28.40 -4.27
N THR A 165 8.56 28.79 -3.19
CA THR A 165 9.39 27.85 -2.40
C THR A 165 8.58 26.69 -1.83
N ALA A 166 7.38 26.92 -1.29
CA ALA A 166 6.58 25.85 -0.68
C ALA A 166 6.26 24.71 -1.66
N GLU A 167 5.87 25.05 -2.90
CA GLU A 167 5.58 24.09 -3.97
C GLU A 167 6.86 23.42 -4.52
N ALA A 168 7.96 24.15 -4.64
CA ALA A 168 9.22 23.63 -5.18
C ALA A 168 10.02 22.77 -4.18
N VAL A 169 10.04 23.14 -2.90
CA VAL A 169 10.86 22.51 -1.85
C VAL A 169 10.07 21.50 -1.03
N GLY A 170 8.76 21.71 -0.84
CA GLY A 170 7.91 20.79 -0.09
C GLY A 170 8.03 19.33 -0.56
N PRO A 171 7.99 19.02 -1.86
CA PRO A 171 8.17 17.64 -2.35
C PRO A 171 9.59 17.11 -2.14
N ALA A 172 10.62 17.97 -2.17
CA ALA A 172 12.00 17.59 -1.88
C ALA A 172 12.17 17.12 -0.42
N LEU A 173 11.60 17.86 0.54
CA LEU A 173 11.55 17.48 1.96
C LEU A 173 10.84 16.12 2.14
N LEU A 174 9.71 15.91 1.45
CA LEU A 174 8.96 14.65 1.53
C LEU A 174 9.64 13.46 0.83
N ALA A 175 10.69 13.68 0.05
CA ALA A 175 11.38 12.63 -0.70
C ALA A 175 12.83 12.36 -0.24
N VAL A 176 13.51 13.30 0.41
CA VAL A 176 14.94 13.18 0.79
C VAL A 176 15.26 11.96 1.67
N TRP A 177 14.35 11.57 2.58
CA TRP A 177 14.49 10.40 3.47
C TRP A 177 14.63 9.05 2.75
N ARG A 178 14.29 8.99 1.45
CA ARG A 178 14.37 7.80 0.59
C ARG A 178 15.79 7.53 0.09
N GLN A 179 16.68 8.53 0.09
CA GLN A 179 18.03 8.46 -0.48
C GLN A 179 19.07 7.69 0.37
N GLY A 180 18.70 7.26 1.58
CA GLY A 180 19.57 6.46 2.46
C GLY A 180 20.09 7.24 3.67
N ARG A 181 21.19 6.76 4.27
CA ARG A 181 21.87 7.38 5.43
C ARG A 181 23.25 7.93 5.02
N PRO A 182 23.86 8.84 5.81
CA PRO A 182 23.22 9.64 6.86
C PRO A 182 22.17 10.60 6.26
N THR A 183 21.24 11.10 7.06
CA THR A 183 20.30 12.14 6.59
C THR A 183 21.06 13.47 6.45
N PRO A 184 20.78 14.31 5.45
CA PRO A 184 21.39 15.64 5.34
C PRO A 184 20.75 16.62 6.35
N VAL A 185 20.96 16.36 7.65
CA VAL A 185 20.28 17.07 8.74
C VAL A 185 20.41 18.60 8.64
N PRO A 186 21.56 19.23 8.35
CA PRO A 186 21.64 20.68 8.22
C PRO A 186 20.77 21.25 7.09
N ALA A 187 20.72 20.57 5.94
CA ALA A 187 19.92 20.98 4.79
C ALA A 187 18.41 20.86 5.03
N VAL A 188 17.98 19.93 5.90
CA VAL A 188 16.57 19.71 6.26
C VAL A 188 16.17 20.56 7.47
N ALA A 189 16.97 20.59 8.54
CA ALA A 189 16.63 21.22 9.81
C ALA A 189 16.46 22.74 9.70
N ARG A 190 17.14 23.40 8.76
CA ARG A 190 16.91 24.83 8.48
C ARG A 190 15.46 25.16 8.08
N TRP A 191 14.70 24.19 7.55
CA TRP A 191 13.30 24.39 7.16
C TRP A 191 12.34 24.39 8.36
N MET A 192 12.82 23.99 9.55
CA MET A 192 12.09 24.12 10.81
C MET A 192 11.90 25.59 11.25
N THR A 193 12.59 26.55 10.64
CA THR A 193 12.41 28.00 10.92
C THR A 193 11.47 28.70 9.92
N ALA A 194 10.92 27.98 8.94
CA ALA A 194 10.01 28.55 7.95
C ALA A 194 8.74 29.12 8.61
N ARG A 195 8.27 30.29 8.14
CA ARG A 195 7.00 30.86 8.63
C ARG A 195 5.81 29.99 8.24
N ASP A 196 5.87 29.41 7.05
CA ASP A 196 4.90 28.45 6.55
C ASP A 196 4.95 27.12 7.34
N PRO A 197 3.87 26.74 8.06
CA PRO A 197 3.82 25.45 8.76
C PRO A 197 3.89 24.24 7.80
N GLU A 198 3.51 24.39 6.53
CA GLU A 198 3.58 23.32 5.53
C GLU A 198 5.03 22.88 5.29
N LEU A 199 5.96 23.84 5.22
CA LEU A 199 7.40 23.55 5.13
C LEU A 199 7.95 22.97 6.44
N ARG A 200 7.52 23.49 7.61
CA ARG A 200 7.97 22.99 8.91
C ARG A 200 7.58 21.54 9.15
N TRP A 201 6.32 21.14 8.89
CA TRP A 201 5.93 19.75 9.15
C TRP A 201 6.56 18.78 8.15
N ARG A 202 6.75 19.18 6.89
CA ARG A 202 7.44 18.35 5.89
C ARG A 202 8.90 18.11 6.26
N ALA A 203 9.58 19.14 6.78
CA ALA A 203 10.91 19.01 7.36
C ALA A 203 10.90 18.10 8.61
N ALA A 204 9.91 18.27 9.49
CA ALA A 204 9.77 17.47 10.70
C ALA A 204 9.54 15.98 10.37
N TYR A 205 8.69 15.68 9.39
CA TYR A 205 8.47 14.35 8.84
C TYR A 205 9.77 13.75 8.30
N ALA A 206 10.53 14.50 7.50
CA ALA A 206 11.78 14.03 6.89
C ALA A 206 12.82 13.62 7.95
N LEU A 207 12.99 14.43 8.99
CA LEU A 207 13.86 14.15 10.14
C LEU A 207 13.33 12.94 10.95
N ALA A 208 12.04 12.91 11.29
CA ALA A 208 11.44 11.86 12.10
C ALA A 208 11.37 10.49 11.39
N ARG A 209 11.41 10.45 10.05
CA ARG A 209 11.33 9.22 9.26
C ARG A 209 12.62 8.38 9.32
N ARG A 210 13.75 8.99 9.67
CA ARG A 210 15.08 8.38 9.78
C ARG A 210 15.75 8.77 11.10
N PRO A 211 15.25 8.30 12.26
CA PRO A 211 15.79 8.70 13.55
C PRO A 211 17.28 8.36 13.67
N GLU A 212 18.03 9.38 14.05
CA GLU A 212 19.44 9.40 14.42
C GLU A 212 19.67 10.60 15.35
N PRO A 213 20.71 10.63 16.20
CA PRO A 213 20.81 11.61 17.30
C PRO A 213 20.66 13.08 16.87
N ALA A 214 21.26 13.46 15.74
CA ALA A 214 21.15 14.81 15.17
C ALA A 214 19.70 15.19 14.77
N THR A 215 18.90 14.23 14.27
CA THR A 215 17.49 14.49 13.93
C THR A 215 16.63 14.71 15.17
N ALA A 216 16.87 13.95 16.25
CA ALA A 216 16.15 14.11 17.51
C ALA A 216 16.53 15.41 18.23
N ALA A 217 17.80 15.81 18.18
CA ALA A 217 18.25 17.12 18.68
C ALA A 217 17.55 18.27 17.92
N ALA A 218 17.49 18.20 16.59
CA ALA A 218 16.81 19.19 15.76
C ALA A 218 15.29 19.25 15.98
N LEU A 219 14.66 18.12 16.34
CA LEU A 219 13.22 18.03 16.56
C LEU A 219 12.76 18.31 17.99
N SER A 220 13.65 18.24 18.99
CA SER A 220 13.26 18.43 20.39
C SER A 220 12.56 19.79 20.66
N PRO A 221 13.01 20.94 20.13
CA PRO A 221 12.29 22.21 20.31
C PRO A 221 10.90 22.22 19.65
N ALA A 222 10.74 21.48 18.55
CA ALA A 222 9.52 21.45 17.73
C ALA A 222 8.34 20.73 18.40
N ALA A 223 8.57 20.05 19.53
CA ALA A 223 7.51 19.55 20.41
C ALA A 223 6.63 20.67 21.00
N ALA A 224 7.07 21.93 20.94
CA ALA A 224 6.31 23.12 21.37
C ALA A 224 5.86 24.02 20.19
N ASP A 225 5.94 23.57 18.94
CA ASP A 225 5.47 24.34 17.78
C ASP A 225 3.95 24.60 17.86
N ALA A 226 3.49 25.72 17.31
CA ALA A 226 2.05 26.02 17.21
C ALA A 226 1.31 25.01 16.31
N ASP A 227 1.98 24.49 15.28
CA ASP A 227 1.41 23.53 14.34
C ASP A 227 1.39 22.09 14.91
N ALA A 228 0.25 21.42 14.78
CA ALA A 228 0.04 20.10 15.35
C ALA A 228 0.72 18.96 14.56
N LEU A 229 0.96 19.11 13.26
CA LEU A 229 1.73 18.12 12.49
C LEU A 229 3.21 18.20 12.86
N VAL A 230 3.75 19.41 13.04
CA VAL A 230 5.11 19.62 13.55
C VAL A 230 5.29 18.94 14.92
N ARG A 231 4.41 19.22 15.90
CA ARG A 231 4.45 18.55 17.22
C ARG A 231 4.30 17.03 17.11
N SER A 232 3.44 16.55 16.22
CA SER A 232 3.18 15.12 16.00
C SER A 232 4.41 14.37 15.50
N PHE A 233 5.18 14.95 14.56
CA PHE A 233 6.43 14.34 14.10
C PHE A 233 7.58 14.50 15.10
N ALA A 234 7.62 15.60 15.87
CA ALA A 234 8.56 15.74 16.98
C ALA A 234 8.34 14.66 18.07
N ALA A 235 7.10 14.46 18.50
CA ALA A 235 6.71 13.42 19.46
C ALA A 235 7.08 12.00 18.97
N ARG A 236 6.99 11.74 17.66
CA ARG A 236 7.40 10.47 17.05
C ARG A 236 8.91 10.24 17.06
N ALA A 237 9.72 11.30 16.99
CA ALA A 237 11.18 11.20 16.93
C ALA A 237 11.84 11.07 18.32
N LEU A 238 11.21 11.63 19.36
CA LEU A 238 11.71 11.65 20.74
C LEU A 238 11.61 10.29 21.45
N THR A 239 12.09 9.21 20.85
CA THR A 239 12.21 7.89 21.50
C THR A 239 13.30 7.90 22.58
N GLY A 240 13.15 7.10 23.63
CA GLY A 240 14.09 7.03 24.76
C GLY A 240 15.57 6.90 24.36
N PRO A 241 15.94 5.95 23.48
CA PRO A 241 17.33 5.83 22.99
C PRO A 241 17.84 7.08 22.23
N MET A 242 16.95 7.77 21.51
CA MET A 242 17.31 8.98 20.77
C MET A 242 17.44 10.20 21.68
N ALA A 243 16.60 10.34 22.71
CA ALA A 243 16.67 11.46 23.67
C ALA A 243 18.01 11.49 24.45
N ASP A 244 18.52 10.32 24.83
CA ASP A 244 19.85 10.20 25.46
C ASP A 244 20.96 10.57 24.48
N SER A 245 20.99 9.91 23.32
CA SER A 245 22.07 10.10 22.34
C SER A 245 22.09 11.51 21.74
N ALA A 246 20.96 12.21 21.74
CA ALA A 246 20.82 13.60 21.28
C ALA A 246 21.12 14.65 22.36
N GLY A 247 21.41 14.25 23.61
CA GLY A 247 21.65 15.19 24.71
C GLY A 247 20.41 15.96 25.18
N VAL A 248 19.20 15.51 24.81
CA VAL A 248 17.93 16.13 25.23
C VAL A 248 17.63 15.81 26.70
N GLY A 249 18.09 14.65 27.16
CA GLY A 249 17.86 14.12 28.50
C GLY A 249 16.54 13.34 28.59
N ARG A 250 16.62 12.09 29.04
CA ARG A 250 15.48 11.16 29.12
C ARG A 250 14.30 11.72 29.90
N ASP A 251 14.52 12.27 31.09
CA ASP A 251 13.43 12.80 31.94
C ASP A 251 12.72 14.00 31.31
N ARG A 252 13.48 14.88 30.64
CA ARG A 252 12.91 16.04 29.93
C ARG A 252 12.03 15.59 28.76
N ALA A 253 12.53 14.66 27.95
CA ALA A 253 11.77 14.11 26.82
C ALA A 253 10.53 13.34 27.30
N LEU A 254 10.63 12.57 28.39
CA LEU A 254 9.51 11.88 29.03
C LEU A 254 8.44 12.86 29.52
N GLN A 255 8.82 13.94 30.20
CA GLN A 255 7.89 14.98 30.64
C GLN A 255 7.16 15.65 29.46
N MET A 256 7.88 15.95 28.38
CA MET A 256 7.30 16.52 27.16
C MET A 256 6.29 15.55 26.52
N LEU A 257 6.62 14.26 26.41
CA LEU A 257 5.72 13.25 25.87
C LEU A 257 4.47 13.03 26.74
N ILE A 258 4.61 13.01 28.06
CA ILE A 258 3.46 12.92 28.98
C ILE A 258 2.55 14.14 28.84
N ALA A 259 3.10 15.35 28.67
CA ALA A 259 2.29 16.55 28.44
C ALA A 259 1.53 16.50 27.10
N LEU A 260 2.20 16.10 26.02
CA LEU A 260 1.60 15.98 24.69
C LEU A 260 0.52 14.88 24.62
N ALA A 261 0.81 13.68 25.14
CA ALA A 261 -0.18 12.61 25.30
C ALA A 261 -1.31 13.00 26.25
N GLY A 262 -1.00 13.82 27.25
CA GLY A 262 -1.89 14.20 28.33
C GLY A 262 -2.98 15.19 27.92
N ALA A 263 -2.59 16.25 27.20
CA ALA A 263 -3.36 17.48 27.06
C ALA A 263 -3.42 18.07 25.64
N ASP A 264 -2.72 17.54 24.63
CA ASP A 264 -2.81 18.08 23.28
C ASP A 264 -4.19 17.82 22.65
N SER A 265 -4.79 18.84 22.04
CA SER A 265 -6.09 18.75 21.36
C SER A 265 -6.04 17.86 20.12
N SER A 266 -4.88 17.72 19.48
CA SER A 266 -4.69 16.99 18.23
C SER A 266 -4.48 15.49 18.46
N MET A 267 -5.39 14.67 17.91
CA MET A 267 -5.27 13.20 17.92
C MET A 267 -3.92 12.70 17.36
N PRO A 268 -3.42 13.18 16.19
CA PRO A 268 -2.08 12.86 15.71
C PRO A 268 -0.95 13.03 16.74
N VAL A 269 -1.02 14.09 17.54
CA VAL A 269 -0.01 14.37 18.57
C VAL A 269 -0.12 13.39 19.73
N ARG A 270 -1.34 13.22 20.29
CA ARG A 270 -1.57 12.28 21.40
C ARG A 270 -1.18 10.86 21.04
N VAL A 271 -1.63 10.38 19.89
CA VAL A 271 -1.36 9.02 19.39
C VAL A 271 0.14 8.76 19.21
N ASN A 272 0.88 9.70 18.60
CA ASN A 272 2.33 9.53 18.45
C ASN A 272 3.04 9.61 19.81
N ALA A 273 2.62 10.49 20.71
CA ALA A 273 3.21 10.60 22.04
C ALA A 273 2.99 9.31 22.88
N LEU A 274 1.76 8.78 22.92
CA LEU A 274 1.42 7.52 23.61
C LEU A 274 2.24 6.33 23.09
N ARG A 275 2.38 6.19 21.76
CA ARG A 275 3.22 5.17 21.13
C ARG A 275 4.70 5.34 21.48
N THR A 276 5.22 6.57 21.48
CA THR A 276 6.63 6.86 21.80
C THR A 276 6.94 6.63 23.28
N LEU A 277 6.00 6.90 24.20
CA LEU A 277 6.14 6.66 25.63
C LEU A 277 6.55 5.21 25.92
N GLY A 278 6.08 4.23 25.14
CA GLY A 278 6.51 2.83 25.23
C GLY A 278 8.02 2.57 25.02
N THR A 279 8.83 3.59 24.73
CA THR A 279 10.31 3.52 24.70
C THR A 279 11.00 4.04 25.97
N TYR A 280 10.23 4.39 26.99
CA TYR A 280 10.69 4.92 28.29
C TYR A 280 10.20 3.99 29.41
N PRO A 281 10.83 2.81 29.61
CA PRO A 281 10.42 1.91 30.68
C PRO A 281 10.59 2.55 32.06
N GLY A 282 9.62 2.33 32.93
CA GLY A 282 9.56 2.91 34.27
C GLY A 282 8.13 3.06 34.78
N GLU A 283 7.96 3.06 36.10
CA GLU A 283 6.66 3.09 36.79
C GLU A 283 5.78 4.26 36.33
N ARG A 284 6.35 5.47 36.22
CA ARG A 284 5.62 6.67 35.77
C ARG A 284 4.99 6.50 34.38
N THR A 285 5.73 5.90 33.45
CA THR A 285 5.25 5.63 32.08
C THR A 285 4.18 4.55 32.09
N LEU A 286 4.43 3.46 32.83
CA LEU A 286 3.53 2.33 32.97
C LEU A 286 2.17 2.75 33.53
N THR A 287 2.17 3.52 34.63
CA THR A 287 0.95 4.05 35.25
C THR A 287 0.19 4.92 34.27
N PHE A 288 0.85 5.89 33.63
CA PHE A 288 0.20 6.79 32.67
C PHE A 288 -0.42 6.05 31.47
N LEU A 289 0.27 5.06 30.89
CA LEU A 289 -0.26 4.26 29.79
C LEU A 289 -1.39 3.32 30.26
N SER A 290 -1.30 2.76 31.46
CA SER A 290 -2.35 1.93 32.06
C SER A 290 -3.63 2.74 32.33
N ASP A 291 -3.49 3.93 32.90
CA ASP A 291 -4.61 4.86 33.13
C ASP A 291 -5.28 5.25 31.81
N ARG A 292 -4.49 5.52 30.75
CA ARG A 292 -5.00 5.85 29.41
C ARG A 292 -5.69 4.66 28.75
N ALA A 293 -5.13 3.46 28.83
CA ALA A 293 -5.75 2.24 28.33
C ALA A 293 -7.07 1.90 29.06
N ASN A 294 -7.16 2.19 30.35
CA ASN A 294 -8.36 1.93 31.14
C ASN A 294 -9.46 3.00 30.93
N ALA A 295 -9.10 4.29 31.03
CA ALA A 295 -10.03 5.38 31.33
C ALA A 295 -10.12 6.48 30.25
N ALA A 296 -9.41 6.39 29.12
CA ALA A 296 -9.52 7.42 28.09
C ALA A 296 -10.92 7.46 27.44
N ARG A 297 -11.45 8.69 27.28
CA ARG A 297 -12.73 8.95 26.59
C ARG A 297 -12.65 8.76 25.08
N ASP A 298 -11.44 8.80 24.53
CA ASP A 298 -11.13 8.66 23.11
C ASP A 298 -10.59 7.24 22.85
N PRO A 299 -11.29 6.38 22.07
CA PRO A 299 -10.81 5.04 21.72
C PRO A 299 -9.46 5.01 21.00
N TYR A 300 -9.07 6.09 20.32
CA TYR A 300 -7.76 6.19 19.68
C TYR A 300 -6.62 6.37 20.68
N ASP A 301 -6.86 7.11 21.77
CA ASP A 301 -5.93 7.19 22.90
C ASP A 301 -5.82 5.82 23.59
N VAL A 302 -6.92 5.06 23.73
CA VAL A 302 -6.90 3.69 24.29
C VAL A 302 -6.02 2.78 23.44
N ILE A 303 -6.24 2.72 22.13
CA ILE A 303 -5.46 1.88 21.21
C ILE A 303 -3.98 2.27 21.24
N ALA A 304 -3.67 3.56 21.16
CA ALA A 304 -2.29 4.04 21.19
C ALA A 304 -1.59 3.79 22.55
N ALA A 305 -2.33 3.77 23.65
CA ALA A 305 -1.80 3.42 24.97
C ALA A 305 -1.51 1.91 25.08
N LEU A 306 -2.39 1.05 24.55
CA LEU A 306 -2.18 -0.40 24.48
C LEU A 306 -0.97 -0.76 23.61
N GLU A 307 -0.81 -0.12 22.45
CA GLU A 307 0.38 -0.24 21.60
C GLU A 307 1.66 0.27 22.32
N GLY A 308 1.53 1.31 23.15
CA GLY A 308 2.59 1.80 24.02
C GLY A 308 3.02 0.77 25.07
N LEU A 309 2.08 0.12 25.75
CA LEU A 309 2.34 -0.97 26.70
C LEU A 309 2.98 -2.17 26.00
N GLN A 310 2.44 -2.60 24.86
CA GLN A 310 3.01 -3.67 24.04
C GLN A 310 4.48 -3.38 23.68
N ARG A 311 4.79 -2.14 23.33
CA ARG A 311 6.15 -1.68 23.00
C ARG A 311 7.14 -1.72 24.17
N MET A 312 6.66 -1.65 25.42
CA MET A 312 7.47 -1.87 26.62
C MET A 312 7.78 -3.35 26.87
N GLY A 313 6.96 -4.27 26.33
CA GLY A 313 7.12 -5.71 26.50
C GLY A 313 7.15 -6.13 27.98
N ALA A 314 8.18 -6.87 28.38
CA ALA A 314 8.30 -7.40 29.75
C ALA A 314 8.29 -6.34 30.86
N ASP A 315 8.72 -5.10 30.58
CA ASP A 315 8.69 -3.98 31.54
C ASP A 315 7.26 -3.52 31.87
N ALA A 316 6.26 -3.94 31.09
CA ALA A 316 4.83 -3.71 31.35
C ALA A 316 4.11 -4.90 31.99
N ARG A 317 4.81 -5.94 32.49
CA ARG A 317 4.17 -7.15 33.04
C ARG A 317 3.14 -6.88 34.15
N SER A 318 3.35 -5.87 35.00
CA SER A 318 2.39 -5.48 36.04
C SER A 318 1.08 -4.87 35.49
N ALA A 319 0.99 -4.53 34.20
CA ALA A 319 -0.27 -4.21 33.53
C ALA A 319 -1.08 -5.45 33.08
N ALA A 320 -0.53 -6.67 33.18
CA ALA A 320 -1.22 -7.90 32.77
C ALA A 320 -2.62 -8.08 33.40
N PRO A 321 -2.88 -7.76 34.69
CA PRO A 321 -4.23 -7.82 35.27
C PRO A 321 -5.22 -6.85 34.62
N LEU A 322 -4.78 -5.63 34.26
CA LEU A 322 -5.58 -4.65 33.54
C LEU A 322 -5.87 -5.10 32.11
N LEU A 323 -4.86 -5.56 31.37
CA LEU A 323 -5.07 -6.06 30.01
C LEU A 323 -6.04 -7.26 30.02
N SER A 324 -5.89 -8.16 31.00
CA SER A 324 -6.80 -9.28 31.21
C SER A 324 -8.24 -8.85 31.56
N SER A 325 -8.44 -7.74 32.26
CA SER A 325 -9.79 -7.21 32.51
C SER A 325 -10.39 -6.60 31.25
N ILE A 326 -9.62 -5.81 30.48
CA ILE A 326 -10.05 -5.25 29.20
C ILE A 326 -10.47 -6.35 28.21
N ILE A 327 -9.69 -7.42 28.07
CA ILE A 327 -10.00 -8.56 27.18
C ILE A 327 -11.35 -9.22 27.54
N ARG A 328 -11.66 -9.32 28.85
CA ARG A 328 -12.85 -10.02 29.35
C ARG A 328 -14.09 -9.13 29.49
N ASP A 329 -13.93 -7.82 29.51
CA ASP A 329 -15.02 -6.85 29.64
C ASP A 329 -15.90 -6.81 28.36
N PRO A 330 -17.17 -7.27 28.43
CA PRO A 330 -18.06 -7.27 27.26
C PRO A 330 -18.54 -5.86 26.86
N ALA A 331 -18.38 -4.85 27.72
CA ALA A 331 -18.74 -3.46 27.39
C ALA A 331 -17.67 -2.74 26.56
N ARG A 332 -16.45 -3.30 26.45
CA ARG A 332 -15.40 -2.75 25.58
C ARG A 332 -15.66 -3.14 24.12
N ASN A 333 -15.43 -2.18 23.22
CA ASN A 333 -15.43 -2.43 21.77
C ASN A 333 -14.50 -3.60 21.42
N VAL A 334 -14.95 -4.48 20.52
CA VAL A 334 -14.27 -5.72 20.16
C VAL A 334 -12.80 -5.52 19.77
N PHE A 335 -12.46 -4.46 19.03
CA PHE A 335 -11.10 -4.21 18.58
C PHE A 335 -10.18 -3.75 19.73
N ILE A 336 -10.68 -3.00 20.71
CA ILE A 336 -9.92 -2.68 21.93
C ILE A 336 -9.54 -3.97 22.67
N ARG A 337 -10.46 -4.95 22.72
CA ARG A 337 -10.24 -6.26 23.34
C ARG A 337 -9.21 -7.08 22.55
N GLN A 338 -9.26 -7.04 21.21
CA GLN A 338 -8.26 -7.67 20.34
C GLN A 338 -6.87 -7.04 20.51
N THR A 339 -6.76 -5.70 20.52
CA THR A 339 -5.49 -4.99 20.76
C THR A 339 -4.93 -5.31 22.14
N ALA A 340 -5.77 -5.38 23.18
CA ALA A 340 -5.34 -5.78 24.51
C ALA A 340 -4.86 -7.24 24.57
N ALA A 341 -5.49 -8.16 23.82
CA ALA A 341 -5.05 -9.55 23.72
C ALA A 341 -3.69 -9.69 23.02
N ALA A 342 -3.48 -8.95 21.92
CA ALA A 342 -2.19 -8.89 21.23
C ALA A 342 -1.09 -8.28 22.12
N ALA A 343 -1.38 -7.16 22.78
CA ALA A 343 -0.45 -6.53 23.72
C ALA A 343 -0.08 -7.48 24.87
N LEU A 344 -1.06 -8.18 25.46
CA LEU A 344 -0.81 -9.11 26.55
C LEU A 344 0.02 -10.33 26.11
N ALA A 345 -0.13 -10.82 24.88
CA ALA A 345 0.66 -11.92 24.36
C ALA A 345 2.17 -11.60 24.27
N ASP A 346 2.52 -10.35 23.96
CA ASP A 346 3.91 -9.86 23.91
C ASP A 346 4.47 -9.54 25.31
N ILE A 347 3.62 -9.22 26.28
CA ILE A 347 4.00 -8.80 27.65
C ILE A 347 4.10 -10.00 28.61
N ASP A 348 3.09 -10.87 28.62
CA ASP A 348 2.96 -12.03 29.51
C ASP A 348 2.09 -13.11 28.84
N GLY A 349 2.73 -13.97 28.06
CA GLY A 349 2.08 -15.06 27.32
C GLY A 349 1.20 -15.99 28.17
N PRO A 350 1.65 -16.48 29.35
CA PRO A 350 0.81 -17.26 30.26
C PRO A 350 -0.46 -16.52 30.70
N ALA A 351 -0.36 -15.23 31.06
CA ALA A 351 -1.53 -14.41 31.37
C ALA A 351 -2.43 -14.20 30.14
N ALA A 352 -1.85 -14.05 28.94
CA ALA A 352 -2.59 -13.93 27.69
C ALA A 352 -3.45 -15.17 27.41
N ILE A 353 -2.87 -16.38 27.53
CA ILE A 353 -3.58 -17.65 27.37
C ILE A 353 -4.76 -17.73 28.35
N ALA A 354 -4.52 -17.43 29.64
CA ALA A 354 -5.57 -17.44 30.66
C ALA A 354 -6.66 -16.37 30.45
N ALA A 355 -6.32 -15.22 29.87
CA ALA A 355 -7.27 -14.16 29.54
C ALA A 355 -8.15 -14.55 28.34
N VAL A 356 -7.56 -15.13 27.28
CA VAL A 356 -8.31 -15.47 26.06
C VAL A 356 -9.17 -16.73 26.19
N THR A 357 -8.92 -17.61 27.17
CA THR A 357 -9.79 -18.78 27.44
C THR A 357 -11.27 -18.37 27.63
N ALA A 358 -11.52 -17.20 28.20
CA ALA A 358 -12.88 -16.67 28.41
C ALA A 358 -13.59 -16.20 27.13
N ILE A 359 -12.90 -16.12 25.99
CA ILE A 359 -13.45 -15.64 24.71
C ILE A 359 -13.33 -16.68 23.58
N GLU A 360 -12.79 -17.87 23.84
CA GLU A 360 -12.66 -18.97 22.85
C GLU A 360 -14.01 -19.40 22.28
N THR A 361 -15.07 -19.37 23.09
CA THR A 361 -16.44 -19.76 22.72
C THR A 361 -17.34 -18.56 22.40
N SER A 362 -16.76 -17.37 22.21
CA SER A 362 -17.49 -16.15 21.88
C SER A 362 -18.33 -16.30 20.60
N PRO A 363 -19.59 -15.81 20.55
CA PRO A 363 -20.35 -15.76 19.31
C PRO A 363 -19.70 -14.80 18.29
N GLU A 364 -19.06 -13.73 18.77
CA GLU A 364 -18.27 -12.81 17.94
C GLU A 364 -16.97 -13.48 17.49
N TRP A 365 -16.84 -13.70 16.18
CA TRP A 365 -15.72 -14.41 15.54
C TRP A 365 -14.39 -13.68 15.75
N ARG A 366 -14.38 -12.35 15.82
CA ARG A 366 -13.14 -11.56 16.03
C ARG A 366 -12.45 -11.87 17.35
N LEU A 367 -13.23 -12.19 18.38
CA LEU A 367 -12.69 -12.59 19.68
C LEU A 367 -12.12 -14.01 19.65
N ARG A 368 -12.79 -14.94 18.94
CA ARG A 368 -12.24 -16.29 18.68
C ARG A 368 -10.96 -16.23 17.85
N ALA A 369 -10.94 -15.41 16.80
CA ALA A 369 -9.75 -15.14 15.99
C ALA A 369 -8.60 -14.55 16.82
N ALA A 370 -8.86 -13.64 17.76
CA ALA A 370 -7.83 -13.12 18.65
C ALA A 370 -7.30 -14.20 19.62
N ALA A 371 -8.18 -15.03 20.19
CA ALA A 371 -7.76 -16.18 20.99
C ALA A 371 -6.87 -17.15 20.19
N ALA A 372 -7.27 -17.47 18.95
CA ALA A 372 -6.53 -18.34 18.06
C ALA A 372 -5.13 -17.78 17.73
N ARG A 373 -5.00 -16.46 17.50
CA ARG A 373 -3.69 -15.80 17.33
C ARG A 373 -2.81 -15.93 18.58
N VAL A 374 -3.36 -15.67 19.78
CA VAL A 374 -2.61 -15.80 21.04
C VAL A 374 -2.10 -17.24 21.24
N HIS A 375 -2.95 -18.25 20.99
CA HIS A 375 -2.54 -19.67 21.06
C HIS A 375 -1.50 -20.05 20.01
N ALA A 376 -1.61 -19.53 18.79
CA ALA A 376 -0.64 -19.77 17.72
C ALA A 376 0.74 -19.18 18.04
N GLN A 377 0.77 -18.02 18.69
CA GLN A 377 2.00 -17.29 19.04
C GLN A 377 2.74 -17.85 20.25
N VAL A 378 2.03 -18.07 21.38
CA VAL A 378 2.69 -18.10 22.69
C VAL A 378 3.39 -19.40 23.05
N SER A 379 2.85 -20.60 22.72
CA SER A 379 3.49 -21.85 23.16
C SER A 379 3.32 -23.06 22.21
N PRO A 380 4.31 -23.96 22.13
CA PRO A 380 4.18 -25.24 21.38
C PRO A 380 3.02 -26.12 21.87
N ALA A 381 2.73 -26.10 23.18
CA ALA A 381 1.60 -26.86 23.75
C ALA A 381 0.25 -26.27 23.29
N SER A 382 0.12 -24.94 23.25
CA SER A 382 -1.05 -24.27 22.67
C SER A 382 -1.19 -24.55 21.16
N ARG A 383 -0.08 -24.70 20.44
CA ARG A 383 -0.09 -25.05 19.01
C ARG A 383 -0.64 -26.44 18.69
N GLN A 384 -0.71 -27.37 19.66
CA GLN A 384 -1.47 -28.62 19.51
C GLN A 384 -2.98 -28.38 19.32
N ARG A 385 -3.51 -27.21 19.74
CA ARG A 385 -4.89 -26.81 19.51
C ARG A 385 -5.15 -26.17 18.15
N LEU A 386 -4.13 -25.95 17.30
CA LEU A 386 -4.32 -25.34 15.98
C LEU A 386 -5.31 -26.13 15.10
N SER A 387 -5.35 -27.46 15.23
CA SER A 387 -6.34 -28.30 14.55
C SER A 387 -7.78 -27.91 14.91
N ALA A 388 -8.06 -27.60 16.18
CA ALA A 388 -9.40 -27.16 16.60
C ALA A 388 -9.76 -25.76 16.08
N TRP A 389 -8.75 -24.89 15.85
CA TRP A 389 -8.96 -23.55 15.30
C TRP A 389 -9.17 -23.53 13.79
N ILE A 390 -8.63 -24.50 13.04
CA ILE A 390 -8.92 -24.62 11.59
C ILE A 390 -10.32 -25.19 11.31
N ASP A 391 -10.90 -25.89 12.29
CA ASP A 391 -12.25 -26.46 12.26
C ASP A 391 -13.34 -25.49 12.79
N ASP A 392 -13.00 -24.23 13.10
CA ASP A 392 -13.97 -23.22 13.54
C ASP A 392 -15.05 -23.00 12.45
N PRO A 393 -16.34 -22.90 12.81
CA PRO A 393 -17.42 -22.69 11.83
C PRO A 393 -17.30 -21.37 11.06
N ASP A 394 -16.56 -20.40 11.56
CA ASP A 394 -16.20 -19.17 10.86
C ASP A 394 -14.75 -19.25 10.34
N GLY A 395 -14.62 -19.44 9.04
CA GLY A 395 -13.31 -19.61 8.38
C GLY A 395 -12.32 -18.46 8.56
N ARG A 396 -12.78 -17.27 8.99
CA ARG A 396 -11.91 -16.14 9.34
C ARG A 396 -11.10 -16.40 10.61
N VAL A 397 -11.59 -17.24 11.51
CA VAL A 397 -10.85 -17.72 12.71
C VAL A 397 -9.73 -18.66 12.28
N ALA A 398 -10.02 -19.63 11.41
CA ALA A 398 -9.02 -20.53 10.81
C ALA A 398 -7.93 -19.75 10.06
N ALA A 399 -8.34 -18.77 9.24
CA ALA A 399 -7.42 -17.87 8.54
C ALA A 399 -6.48 -17.13 9.50
N ALA A 400 -7.02 -16.51 10.56
CA ALA A 400 -6.24 -15.78 11.56
C ALA A 400 -5.28 -16.68 12.36
N ALA A 401 -5.70 -17.91 12.69
CA ALA A 401 -4.86 -18.90 13.37
C ALA A 401 -3.65 -19.30 12.52
N LEU A 402 -3.88 -19.60 11.24
CA LEU A 402 -2.86 -20.02 10.29
C LEU A 402 -1.89 -18.88 9.94
N GLU A 403 -2.39 -17.66 9.74
CA GLU A 403 -1.56 -16.47 9.50
C GLU A 403 -0.55 -16.28 10.64
N GLN A 404 -1.04 -16.28 11.89
CA GLN A 404 -0.19 -16.06 13.06
C GLN A 404 0.79 -17.22 13.29
N ALA A 405 0.36 -18.47 13.08
CA ALA A 405 1.23 -19.65 13.22
C ALA A 405 2.36 -19.65 12.17
N VAL A 406 2.03 -19.40 10.89
CA VAL A 406 3.01 -19.31 9.79
C VAL A 406 3.91 -18.09 9.95
N GLY A 407 3.40 -16.98 10.49
CA GLY A 407 4.17 -15.80 10.84
C GLY A 407 5.19 -16.07 11.95
N ALA A 408 4.71 -16.54 13.11
CA ALA A 408 5.52 -16.72 14.33
C ALA A 408 6.58 -17.82 14.23
N LEU A 409 6.32 -18.91 13.49
CA LEU A 409 7.27 -20.01 13.34
C LEU A 409 8.42 -19.70 12.37
N GLY A 410 8.24 -18.77 11.44
CA GLY A 410 9.27 -18.47 10.43
C GLY A 410 9.70 -19.73 9.67
N ASP A 411 10.96 -20.13 9.87
CA ASP A 411 11.58 -21.29 9.24
C ASP A 411 11.28 -22.63 9.96
N THR A 412 10.78 -22.63 11.21
CA THR A 412 10.43 -23.86 11.96
C THR A 412 9.01 -24.38 11.69
N VAL A 413 8.36 -23.84 10.65
CA VAL A 413 7.00 -24.19 10.18
C VAL A 413 6.76 -25.69 9.92
N THR A 414 7.82 -26.51 9.84
CA THR A 414 7.74 -27.98 9.78
C THR A 414 6.92 -28.59 10.93
N GLU A 415 6.95 -27.97 12.12
CA GLU A 415 6.19 -28.42 13.30
C GLU A 415 4.68 -28.50 13.07
N ILE A 416 4.13 -27.66 12.18
CA ILE A 416 2.68 -27.58 11.91
C ILE A 416 2.28 -28.15 10.55
N ARG A 417 3.18 -28.86 9.85
CA ARG A 417 2.92 -29.42 8.51
C ARG A 417 1.60 -30.21 8.40
N PRO A 418 1.21 -31.10 9.35
CA PRO A 418 -0.07 -31.81 9.26
C PRO A 418 -1.28 -30.87 9.27
N VAL A 419 -1.21 -29.78 10.06
CA VAL A 419 -2.26 -28.75 10.14
C VAL A 419 -2.33 -27.97 8.84
N LEU A 420 -1.19 -27.61 8.24
CA LEU A 420 -1.15 -26.92 6.94
C LEU A 420 -1.75 -27.80 5.82
N ILE A 421 -1.50 -29.11 5.84
CA ILE A 421 -2.08 -30.05 4.87
C ILE A 421 -3.60 -30.13 5.06
N ALA A 422 -4.08 -30.36 6.30
CA ALA A 422 -5.52 -30.40 6.58
C ALA A 422 -6.23 -29.08 6.23
N ALA A 423 -5.55 -27.94 6.44
CA ALA A 423 -6.09 -26.62 6.11
C ALA A 423 -6.33 -26.40 4.60
N LEU A 424 -5.71 -27.18 3.70
CA LEU A 424 -6.01 -27.12 2.26
C LEU A 424 -7.45 -27.54 1.92
N ASP A 425 -8.08 -28.35 2.78
CA ASP A 425 -9.47 -28.80 2.57
C ASP A 425 -10.52 -27.83 3.12
N THR A 426 -10.13 -26.86 3.96
CA THR A 426 -11.04 -25.86 4.55
C THR A 426 -11.84 -25.11 3.49
N ARG A 427 -13.06 -24.67 3.83
CA ARG A 427 -13.95 -23.92 2.90
C ARG A 427 -13.44 -22.52 2.60
N ASP A 428 -12.76 -21.89 3.55
CA ASP A 428 -12.31 -20.50 3.45
C ASP A 428 -11.08 -20.34 2.55
N VAL A 429 -11.13 -19.38 1.62
CA VAL A 429 -10.04 -19.11 0.66
C VAL A 429 -8.77 -18.64 1.37
N ILE A 430 -8.89 -17.81 2.41
CA ILE A 430 -7.76 -17.20 3.11
C ILE A 430 -7.10 -18.20 4.06
N ALA A 431 -7.88 -19.08 4.69
CA ALA A 431 -7.33 -20.24 5.41
C ALA A 431 -6.47 -21.12 4.50
N ARG A 432 -6.95 -21.47 3.29
CA ARG A 432 -6.15 -22.18 2.28
C ARG A 432 -4.94 -21.38 1.82
N THR A 433 -5.07 -20.07 1.61
CA THR A 433 -3.97 -19.17 1.22
C THR A 433 -2.84 -19.21 2.26
N ASN A 434 -3.18 -19.04 3.54
CA ASN A 434 -2.21 -19.07 4.63
C ASN A 434 -1.57 -20.45 4.79
N ALA A 435 -2.34 -21.53 4.58
CA ALA A 435 -1.81 -22.89 4.53
C ALA A 435 -0.77 -23.08 3.40
N LEU A 436 -1.11 -22.65 2.19
CA LEU A 436 -0.23 -22.69 1.01
C LEU A 436 1.03 -21.84 1.21
N MET A 437 0.93 -20.66 1.81
CA MET A 437 2.09 -19.84 2.20
C MET A 437 3.00 -20.57 3.20
N GLY A 438 2.43 -21.31 4.16
CA GLY A 438 3.18 -22.18 5.05
C GLY A 438 3.90 -23.32 4.31
N LEU A 439 3.22 -23.98 3.37
CA LEU A 439 3.80 -25.02 2.51
C LEU A 439 4.90 -24.46 1.58
N ALA A 440 4.76 -23.21 1.11
CA ALA A 440 5.79 -22.53 0.32
C ALA A 440 7.08 -22.28 1.12
N LYS A 441 6.98 -21.96 2.41
CA LYS A 441 8.15 -21.86 3.31
C LYS A 441 8.81 -23.22 3.53
N LEU A 442 8.05 -24.30 3.68
CA LEU A 442 8.60 -25.67 3.74
C LEU A 442 9.33 -26.04 2.45
N ALA A 443 8.70 -25.75 1.31
CA ALA A 443 9.13 -26.17 -0.02
C ALA A 443 9.49 -27.66 -0.04
N ASP A 444 8.60 -28.53 0.43
CA ASP A 444 8.82 -29.97 0.49
C ASP A 444 8.25 -30.66 -0.76
N PRO A 445 9.06 -31.34 -1.60
CA PRO A 445 8.57 -32.11 -2.74
C PRO A 445 7.47 -33.12 -2.39
N ALA A 446 7.45 -33.68 -1.17
CA ALA A 446 6.42 -34.62 -0.74
C ALA A 446 5.00 -34.00 -0.67
N THR A 447 4.87 -32.67 -0.57
CA THR A 447 3.56 -32.00 -0.57
C THR A 447 3.08 -31.61 -1.97
N LEU A 448 3.89 -31.78 -3.01
CA LEU A 448 3.58 -31.34 -4.37
C LEU A 448 2.21 -31.82 -4.89
N PRO A 449 1.78 -33.10 -4.74
CA PRO A 449 0.47 -33.53 -5.24
C PRO A 449 -0.69 -32.73 -4.62
N LEU A 450 -0.62 -32.51 -3.30
CA LEU A 450 -1.63 -31.77 -2.52
C LEU A 450 -1.66 -30.29 -2.92
N VAL A 451 -0.49 -29.68 -3.20
CA VAL A 451 -0.42 -28.28 -3.67
C VAL A 451 -0.96 -28.14 -5.10
N LEU A 452 -0.73 -29.13 -5.97
CA LEU A 452 -1.33 -29.16 -7.31
C LEU A 452 -2.85 -29.31 -7.24
N ASP A 453 -3.37 -30.18 -6.37
CA ASP A 453 -4.81 -30.34 -6.13
C ASP A 453 -5.44 -29.05 -5.53
N ALA A 454 -4.72 -28.37 -4.63
CA ALA A 454 -5.13 -27.08 -4.10
C ALA A 454 -5.18 -25.97 -5.17
N TYR A 455 -4.25 -25.96 -6.14
CA TYR A 455 -4.32 -25.06 -7.29
C TYR A 455 -5.49 -25.41 -8.23
N ASP A 456 -5.76 -26.70 -8.48
CA ASP A 456 -6.94 -27.14 -9.24
C ASP A 456 -8.23 -26.65 -8.58
N ARG A 457 -8.32 -26.76 -7.26
CA ARG A 457 -9.43 -26.20 -6.47
C ARG A 457 -9.51 -24.68 -6.60
N ALA A 458 -8.41 -23.98 -6.42
CA ALA A 458 -8.37 -22.52 -6.37
C ALA A 458 -8.77 -21.82 -7.67
N GLN A 459 -8.66 -22.49 -8.83
CA GLN A 459 -9.19 -21.99 -10.11
C GLN A 459 -10.73 -21.82 -10.14
N ARG A 460 -11.45 -22.29 -9.12
CA ARG A 460 -12.90 -22.13 -8.95
C ARG A 460 -13.30 -21.17 -7.82
N ASP A 461 -12.33 -20.57 -7.13
CA ASP A 461 -12.59 -19.59 -6.08
C ASP A 461 -13.00 -18.23 -6.67
N GLU A 462 -13.77 -17.45 -5.92
CA GLU A 462 -14.12 -16.06 -6.30
C GLU A 462 -12.94 -15.08 -6.14
N MET A 463 -11.85 -15.52 -5.51
CA MET A 463 -10.66 -14.73 -5.19
C MET A 463 -9.40 -15.51 -5.59
N ASP A 464 -8.38 -14.81 -6.11
CA ASP A 464 -7.18 -15.42 -6.68
C ASP A 464 -6.08 -15.73 -5.64
N ASP A 465 -6.21 -15.25 -4.40
CA ASP A 465 -5.23 -15.41 -3.31
C ASP A 465 -4.70 -16.84 -3.15
N ALA A 466 -5.59 -17.84 -3.14
CA ALA A 466 -5.20 -19.24 -3.00
C ALA A 466 -4.48 -19.77 -4.26
N ALA A 467 -4.87 -19.32 -5.45
CA ALA A 467 -4.21 -19.70 -6.70
C ALA A 467 -2.80 -19.09 -6.77
N LEU A 468 -2.64 -17.82 -6.36
CA LEU A 468 -1.35 -17.13 -6.25
C LEU A 468 -0.43 -17.83 -5.24
N ALA A 469 -0.93 -18.12 -4.03
CA ALA A 469 -0.15 -18.80 -3.00
C ALA A 469 0.24 -20.24 -3.40
N ALA A 470 -0.61 -20.95 -4.14
CA ALA A 470 -0.26 -22.27 -4.67
C ALA A 470 0.83 -22.19 -5.76
N VAL A 471 0.79 -21.20 -6.65
CA VAL A 471 1.88 -20.97 -7.63
C VAL A 471 3.21 -20.67 -6.91
N ASP A 472 3.19 -19.87 -5.85
CA ASP A 472 4.40 -19.61 -5.04
C ASP A 472 4.90 -20.88 -4.32
N ALA A 473 4.01 -21.71 -3.79
CA ALA A 473 4.37 -22.98 -3.18
C ALA A 473 5.00 -23.95 -4.18
N ILE A 474 4.41 -24.11 -5.37
CA ILE A 474 4.96 -24.93 -6.46
C ILE A 474 6.30 -24.37 -6.93
N GLY A 475 6.43 -23.04 -7.07
CA GLY A 475 7.68 -22.37 -7.41
C GLY A 475 8.78 -22.56 -6.36
N ALA A 476 8.42 -22.58 -5.08
CA ALA A 476 9.35 -22.87 -3.99
C ALA A 476 9.80 -24.33 -3.98
N ILE A 477 8.88 -25.28 -4.18
CA ILE A 477 9.19 -26.71 -4.35
C ILE A 477 10.07 -26.93 -5.58
N ALA A 478 9.80 -26.26 -6.70
CA ALA A 478 10.53 -26.39 -7.97
C ALA A 478 12.02 -26.02 -7.88
N LYS A 479 12.43 -25.25 -6.86
CA LYS A 479 13.83 -24.96 -6.56
C LYS A 479 14.58 -26.15 -5.95
N LYS A 480 13.87 -27.13 -5.39
CA LYS A 480 14.44 -28.37 -4.82
C LYS A 480 14.15 -29.59 -5.71
N ASP A 481 13.00 -29.64 -6.35
CA ASP A 481 12.60 -30.70 -7.28
C ASP A 481 12.05 -30.11 -8.59
N ALA A 482 12.87 -30.14 -9.65
CA ALA A 482 12.51 -29.61 -10.96
C ALA A 482 11.30 -30.31 -11.61
N THR A 483 10.89 -31.50 -11.15
CA THR A 483 9.68 -32.17 -11.67
C THR A 483 8.40 -31.41 -11.33
N ALA A 484 8.37 -30.63 -10.24
CA ALA A 484 7.22 -29.82 -9.84
C ALA A 484 6.77 -28.86 -10.95
N ARG A 485 7.73 -28.20 -11.60
CA ARG A 485 7.49 -27.33 -12.76
C ARG A 485 6.86 -28.11 -13.92
N THR A 486 7.41 -29.28 -14.24
CA THR A 486 6.92 -30.13 -15.34
C THR A 486 5.51 -30.63 -15.07
N GLN A 487 5.21 -31.07 -13.84
CA GLN A 487 3.88 -31.53 -13.43
C GLN A 487 2.84 -30.40 -13.44
N PHE A 488 3.21 -29.19 -12.99
CA PHE A 488 2.32 -28.03 -13.02
C PHE A 488 1.91 -27.67 -14.46
N PHE A 489 2.89 -27.50 -15.35
CA PHE A 489 2.64 -27.09 -16.74
C PHE A 489 2.13 -28.21 -17.66
N SER A 490 2.19 -29.49 -17.25
CA SER A 490 1.53 -30.59 -17.97
C SER A 490 0.10 -30.81 -17.52
N ARG A 491 -0.22 -30.55 -16.24
CA ARG A 491 -1.56 -30.71 -15.67
C ARG A 491 -2.50 -29.56 -16.00
N PHE A 492 -1.98 -28.33 -16.05
CA PHE A 492 -2.78 -27.11 -16.18
C PHE A 492 -2.55 -26.39 -17.51
N GLY A 493 -3.56 -25.65 -17.96
CA GLY A 493 -3.47 -24.75 -19.10
C GLY A 493 -3.30 -23.29 -18.69
N ARG A 494 -3.13 -22.41 -19.69
CA ARG A 494 -3.07 -20.95 -19.51
C ARG A 494 -4.18 -20.44 -18.59
N SER A 495 -3.81 -19.90 -17.43
CA SER A 495 -4.77 -19.20 -16.56
C SER A 495 -5.31 -17.94 -17.25
N ALA A 496 -6.61 -17.70 -17.13
CA ALA A 496 -7.26 -16.47 -17.56
C ALA A 496 -6.80 -15.26 -16.72
N ASP A 497 -6.48 -15.48 -15.44
CA ASP A 497 -6.01 -14.44 -14.54
C ASP A 497 -4.56 -14.03 -14.87
N TYR A 498 -4.33 -12.74 -15.09
CA TYR A 498 -3.01 -12.20 -15.37
C TYR A 498 -2.10 -12.15 -14.13
N LEU A 499 -2.65 -11.98 -12.91
CA LEU A 499 -1.88 -12.01 -11.68
C LEU A 499 -1.29 -13.41 -11.46
N VAL A 500 -2.06 -14.46 -11.74
CA VAL A 500 -1.57 -15.85 -11.75
C VAL A 500 -0.49 -16.05 -12.81
N ARG A 501 -0.66 -15.53 -14.04
CA ARG A 501 0.41 -15.57 -15.07
C ARG A 501 1.66 -14.78 -14.65
N GLN A 502 1.50 -13.63 -14.02
CA GLN A 502 2.59 -12.78 -13.53
C GLN A 502 3.33 -13.44 -12.36
N ARG A 503 2.61 -14.12 -11.46
CA ARG A 503 3.21 -14.90 -10.37
C ARG A 503 3.96 -16.11 -10.91
N ALA A 504 3.41 -16.82 -11.91
CA ALA A 504 4.11 -17.91 -12.59
C ALA A 504 5.40 -17.43 -13.28
N GLN A 505 5.35 -16.30 -13.99
CA GLN A 505 6.54 -15.65 -14.58
C GLN A 505 7.59 -15.28 -13.52
N THR A 506 7.16 -14.87 -12.33
CA THR A 506 8.05 -14.56 -11.20
C THR A 506 8.66 -15.81 -10.57
N ALA A 507 7.87 -16.88 -10.46
CA ALA A 507 8.25 -18.15 -9.83
C ALA A 507 9.17 -19.02 -10.71
N PHE A 508 8.94 -19.04 -12.02
CA PHE A 508 9.61 -19.96 -12.96
C PHE A 508 10.50 -19.28 -14.02
N GLY A 509 10.45 -17.95 -14.14
CA GLY A 509 11.26 -17.19 -15.10
C GLY A 509 11.03 -17.61 -16.55
N ASP A 510 12.09 -17.68 -17.34
CA ASP A 510 12.05 -18.12 -18.75
C ASP A 510 11.62 -19.59 -18.94
N SER A 511 11.36 -20.32 -17.85
CA SER A 511 10.84 -21.68 -17.89
C SER A 511 9.31 -21.77 -18.05
N VAL A 512 8.59 -20.63 -18.06
CA VAL A 512 7.14 -20.62 -18.36
C VAL A 512 6.93 -20.99 -19.83
N PRO A 513 6.17 -22.06 -20.16
CA PRO A 513 5.96 -22.45 -21.55
C PRO A 513 5.19 -21.39 -22.34
N ALA A 514 5.54 -21.20 -23.61
CA ALA A 514 4.88 -20.23 -24.49
C ALA A 514 3.35 -20.42 -24.59
N ALA A 515 2.86 -21.67 -24.47
CA ALA A 515 1.44 -21.99 -24.45
C ALA A 515 0.68 -21.42 -23.24
N TRP A 516 1.37 -21.11 -22.13
CA TRP A 516 0.79 -20.42 -20.97
C TRP A 516 0.59 -18.91 -21.21
N GLY A 517 1.28 -18.36 -22.23
CA GLY A 517 1.20 -16.97 -22.64
C GLY A 517 1.90 -16.00 -21.70
N ALA A 518 2.24 -14.82 -22.25
CA ALA A 518 2.84 -13.74 -21.46
C ALA A 518 1.83 -13.17 -20.42
N PRO A 519 2.33 -12.59 -19.31
CA PRO A 519 1.47 -11.86 -18.37
C PRO A 519 0.93 -10.56 -18.96
N LEU A 520 1.71 -9.90 -19.85
CA LEU A 520 1.39 -8.62 -20.49
C LEU A 520 1.29 -8.77 -22.02
N PRO A 521 0.42 -7.98 -22.69
CA PRO A 521 -0.55 -7.03 -22.12
C PRO A 521 -1.70 -7.73 -21.39
N VAL A 522 -2.26 -7.06 -20.38
CA VAL A 522 -3.36 -7.58 -19.56
C VAL A 522 -4.65 -7.72 -20.38
N GLU A 523 -5.31 -8.86 -20.25
CA GLU A 523 -6.63 -9.13 -20.84
C GLU A 523 -7.72 -8.65 -19.87
N THR A 524 -8.09 -7.38 -19.98
CA THR A 524 -8.93 -6.66 -18.99
C THR A 524 -10.43 -6.94 -19.09
N GLY A 525 -10.88 -7.67 -20.11
CA GLY A 525 -12.30 -7.90 -20.41
C GLY A 525 -13.10 -6.66 -20.87
N ARG A 526 -12.52 -5.45 -20.82
CA ARG A 526 -13.19 -4.19 -21.17
C ARG A 526 -13.25 -3.97 -22.69
N ARG A 527 -14.34 -3.38 -23.16
CA ARG A 527 -14.56 -3.07 -24.58
C ARG A 527 -14.02 -1.67 -24.90
N ALA A 528 -13.77 -1.36 -26.18
CA ALA A 528 -13.36 0.00 -26.58
C ALA A 528 -14.32 1.10 -26.05
N SER A 529 -15.63 0.82 -26.03
CA SER A 529 -16.65 1.74 -25.50
C SER A 529 -16.59 1.98 -23.99
N ASP A 530 -15.92 1.13 -23.20
CA ASP A 530 -15.63 1.39 -21.80
C ASP A 530 -14.59 2.51 -21.65
N TYR A 531 -13.53 2.47 -22.47
CA TYR A 531 -12.46 3.47 -22.45
C TYR A 531 -12.92 4.81 -23.01
N VAL A 532 -13.76 4.82 -24.05
CA VAL A 532 -14.39 6.05 -24.57
C VAL A 532 -15.29 6.70 -23.50
N ARG A 533 -16.04 5.89 -22.74
CA ARG A 533 -16.87 6.39 -21.63
C ARG A 533 -16.01 7.00 -20.52
N ALA A 534 -14.95 6.29 -20.11
CA ALA A 534 -13.99 6.78 -19.12
C ALA A 534 -13.35 8.11 -19.55
N ALA A 535 -12.90 8.22 -20.80
CA ALA A 535 -12.34 9.45 -21.37
C ALA A 535 -13.33 10.62 -21.39
N ARG A 536 -14.62 10.36 -21.64
CA ARG A 536 -15.69 11.36 -21.56
C ARG A 536 -15.98 11.76 -20.11
N ASP A 537 -15.94 10.82 -19.17
CA ASP A 537 -16.17 11.13 -17.75
C ASP A 537 -15.04 12.04 -17.18
N MET A 538 -13.80 11.93 -17.68
CA MET A 538 -12.69 12.82 -17.31
C MET A 538 -12.91 14.32 -17.64
N THR A 539 -13.82 14.65 -18.57
CA THR A 539 -14.13 16.04 -18.95
C THR A 539 -15.47 16.54 -18.41
N ALA A 540 -16.20 15.69 -17.67
CA ALA A 540 -17.42 16.08 -16.96
C ALA A 540 -17.11 16.86 -15.67
N ALA A 541 -18.12 17.51 -15.10
CA ALA A 541 -18.03 18.18 -13.79
C ALA A 541 -17.55 17.20 -12.68
N PRO A 542 -16.84 17.68 -11.64
CA PRO A 542 -16.37 16.83 -10.54
C PRO A 542 -17.51 16.00 -9.94
N ARG A 543 -17.33 14.67 -9.91
CA ARG A 543 -18.33 13.78 -9.32
C ARG A 543 -18.18 13.80 -7.81
N ARG A 544 -19.30 13.80 -7.09
CA ARG A 544 -19.32 13.71 -5.63
C ARG A 544 -20.09 12.49 -5.17
N ALA A 545 -19.75 11.99 -3.99
CA ALA A 545 -20.47 10.91 -3.33
C ALA A 545 -20.66 11.22 -1.85
N ILE A 546 -21.76 10.71 -1.29
CA ILE A 546 -22.02 10.74 0.15
C ILE A 546 -21.94 9.31 0.68
N ILE A 547 -21.07 9.13 1.67
CA ILE A 547 -20.89 7.90 2.45
C ILE A 547 -21.69 8.11 3.74
N THR A 548 -22.83 7.45 3.89
CA THR A 548 -23.61 7.47 5.13
C THR A 548 -23.06 6.39 6.07
N THR A 549 -22.73 6.73 7.31
CA THR A 549 -22.18 5.81 8.33
C THR A 549 -22.95 5.92 9.66
N ASP A 550 -22.72 4.99 10.57
CA ASP A 550 -23.26 5.05 11.95
C ASP A 550 -22.84 6.31 12.74
N ARG A 551 -21.80 7.03 12.27
CA ARG A 551 -21.26 8.25 12.91
C ARG A 551 -21.64 9.56 12.21
N GLY A 552 -22.38 9.47 11.11
CA GLY A 552 -22.79 10.61 10.27
C GLY A 552 -22.45 10.43 8.79
N GLU A 553 -22.59 11.51 8.01
CA GLU A 553 -22.30 11.52 6.58
C GLU A 553 -20.92 12.12 6.27
N ILE A 554 -20.21 11.52 5.32
CA ILE A 554 -18.96 12.03 4.75
C ILE A 554 -19.22 12.35 3.27
N GLU A 555 -19.02 13.61 2.85
CA GLU A 555 -19.11 14.03 1.45
C GLU A 555 -17.70 14.03 0.83
N VAL A 556 -17.53 13.35 -0.30
CA VAL A 556 -16.26 13.24 -1.03
C VAL A 556 -16.40 13.77 -2.45
N GLU A 557 -15.37 14.47 -2.93
CA GLU A 557 -15.14 14.77 -4.34
C GLU A 557 -14.22 13.70 -4.94
N LEU A 558 -14.49 13.27 -6.16
CA LEU A 558 -13.80 12.17 -6.83
C LEU A 558 -12.97 12.69 -8.01
N TYR A 559 -11.74 12.20 -8.13
CA TYR A 559 -10.77 12.66 -9.13
C TYR A 559 -10.87 11.85 -10.43
N GLN A 560 -12.03 11.87 -11.09
CA GLN A 560 -12.24 11.06 -12.29
C GLN A 560 -11.35 11.43 -13.48
N ARG A 561 -10.68 12.59 -13.45
CA ARG A 561 -9.72 13.03 -14.47
C ARG A 561 -8.33 12.40 -14.29
N GLU A 562 -7.97 12.05 -13.06
CA GLU A 562 -6.67 11.45 -12.70
C GLU A 562 -6.76 9.93 -12.48
N ALA A 563 -7.90 9.43 -11.98
CA ALA A 563 -8.17 8.00 -11.75
C ALA A 563 -9.53 7.54 -12.32
N PRO A 564 -9.74 7.62 -13.66
CA PRO A 564 -11.04 7.40 -14.29
C PRO A 564 -11.61 5.98 -14.10
N LEU A 565 -10.79 4.92 -14.17
CA LEU A 565 -11.28 3.54 -14.02
C LEU A 565 -11.55 3.21 -12.55
N THR A 566 -10.77 3.77 -11.63
CA THR A 566 -10.94 3.64 -10.19
C THR A 566 -12.24 4.29 -9.72
N VAL A 567 -12.46 5.56 -10.08
CA VAL A 567 -13.71 6.26 -9.76
C VAL A 567 -14.92 5.55 -10.37
N ARG A 568 -14.80 5.06 -11.61
CA ARG A 568 -15.89 4.29 -12.25
C ARG A 568 -16.15 2.95 -11.55
N SER A 569 -15.12 2.25 -11.08
CA SER A 569 -15.26 1.01 -10.29
C SER A 569 -15.98 1.30 -8.97
N PHE A 570 -15.50 2.26 -8.19
CA PHE A 570 -16.08 2.67 -6.92
C PHE A 570 -17.56 3.06 -7.05
N LEU A 571 -17.90 3.94 -8.00
CA LEU A 571 -19.28 4.35 -8.22
C LEU A 571 -20.17 3.22 -8.75
N THR A 572 -19.62 2.26 -9.52
CA THR A 572 -20.38 1.09 -9.99
C THR A 572 -20.69 0.11 -8.84
N LEU A 573 -19.74 -0.08 -7.92
CA LEU A 573 -19.95 -0.90 -6.72
C LEU A 573 -20.96 -0.23 -5.77
N ALA A 574 -20.82 1.08 -5.53
CA ALA A 574 -21.77 1.87 -4.73
C ALA A 574 -23.19 1.83 -5.31
N ALA A 575 -23.36 2.03 -6.63
CA ALA A 575 -24.66 1.97 -7.29
C ALA A 575 -25.33 0.58 -7.28
N ARG A 576 -24.57 -0.48 -6.95
CA ARG A 576 -25.09 -1.85 -6.76
C ARG A 576 -25.38 -2.19 -5.29
N GLY A 577 -25.20 -1.24 -4.37
CA GLY A 577 -25.29 -1.48 -2.92
C GLY A 577 -24.19 -2.39 -2.37
N TYR A 578 -23.06 -2.56 -3.09
CA TYR A 578 -22.00 -3.49 -2.69
C TYR A 578 -21.44 -3.18 -1.30
N PHE A 579 -21.34 -1.89 -0.96
CA PHE A 579 -20.81 -1.39 0.30
C PHE A 579 -21.85 -1.33 1.44
N ASP A 580 -23.12 -1.58 1.15
CA ASP A 580 -24.22 -1.31 2.08
C ASP A 580 -24.21 -2.34 3.23
N GLY A 581 -24.16 -1.85 4.47
CA GLY A 581 -24.05 -2.67 5.67
C GLY A 581 -22.65 -3.22 5.97
N GLN A 582 -21.66 -3.02 5.08
CA GLN A 582 -20.26 -3.41 5.34
C GLN A 582 -19.69 -2.65 6.54
N GLU A 583 -18.78 -3.28 7.27
CA GLU A 583 -18.10 -2.67 8.39
C GLU A 583 -16.84 -1.90 7.93
N TRP A 584 -16.30 -1.05 8.80
CA TRP A 584 -14.93 -0.57 8.73
C TRP A 584 -14.03 -1.58 9.47
N PRO A 585 -13.46 -2.62 8.84
CA PRO A 585 -12.71 -3.66 9.55
C PRO A 585 -11.37 -3.18 10.08
N ARG A 586 -10.82 -2.09 9.51
CA ARG A 586 -9.49 -1.59 9.83
C ARG A 586 -9.47 -0.08 9.97
N VAL A 587 -9.22 0.36 11.20
CA VAL A 587 -9.00 1.75 11.55
C VAL A 587 -7.69 1.83 12.31
N VAL A 588 -6.76 2.65 11.84
CA VAL A 588 -5.43 2.80 12.43
C VAL A 588 -5.25 4.27 12.86
N PRO A 589 -5.20 4.55 14.18
CA PRO A 589 -5.06 5.91 14.70
C PRO A 589 -3.86 6.65 14.09
N ASN A 590 -4.08 7.92 13.71
CA ASN A 590 -3.10 8.76 13.00
C ASN A 590 -2.59 8.17 11.66
N PHE A 591 -3.37 7.30 11.01
CA PHE A 591 -3.05 6.76 9.69
C PHE A 591 -4.27 6.80 8.76
N VAL A 592 -5.14 5.78 8.81
CA VAL A 592 -6.29 5.64 7.90
C VAL A 592 -7.49 4.95 8.55
N ILE A 593 -8.70 5.25 8.06
CA ILE A 593 -9.85 4.33 8.11
C ILE A 593 -9.95 3.60 6.77
N GLN A 594 -10.18 2.28 6.78
CA GLN A 594 -10.23 1.42 5.59
C GLN A 594 -11.52 0.58 5.59
N GLY A 595 -12.21 0.60 4.47
CA GLY A 595 -13.48 -0.09 4.23
C GLY A 595 -13.56 -0.66 2.82
N GLY A 596 -14.73 -1.17 2.44
CA GLY A 596 -14.93 -1.81 1.13
C GLY A 596 -14.54 -3.28 1.06
N ASP A 597 -14.40 -3.93 2.21
CA ASP A 597 -14.14 -5.36 2.36
C ASP A 597 -15.45 -6.09 2.75
N PRO A 598 -15.98 -6.99 1.90
CA PRO A 598 -17.20 -7.76 2.22
C PRO A 598 -16.99 -8.82 3.31
N ARG A 599 -15.75 -9.24 3.60
CA ARG A 599 -15.45 -10.27 4.61
C ARG A 599 -15.30 -9.69 6.02
N GLY A 600 -14.95 -8.41 6.14
CA GLY A 600 -14.71 -7.74 7.42
C GLY A 600 -13.44 -8.18 8.15
N ASP A 601 -12.52 -8.86 7.46
CA ASP A 601 -11.23 -9.37 7.95
C ASP A 601 -10.02 -8.72 7.24
N THR A 602 -10.26 -7.74 6.38
CA THR A 602 -9.35 -7.06 5.44
C THR A 602 -8.88 -7.88 4.24
N SER A 603 -9.40 -9.08 4.03
CA SER A 603 -8.97 -9.96 2.93
C SER A 603 -9.95 -10.05 1.76
N GLY A 604 -11.18 -9.52 1.85
CA GLY A 604 -12.17 -9.64 0.77
C GLY A 604 -12.00 -8.66 -0.40
N GLY A 605 -12.66 -8.97 -1.52
CA GLY A 605 -12.65 -8.15 -2.72
C GLY A 605 -13.86 -8.41 -3.64
N PRO A 606 -13.94 -7.75 -4.81
CA PRO A 606 -15.10 -7.82 -5.71
C PRO A 606 -14.97 -8.91 -6.79
N GLY A 607 -14.06 -9.87 -6.62
CA GLY A 607 -13.72 -10.90 -7.61
C GLY A 607 -12.98 -10.39 -8.85
N TYR A 608 -12.41 -9.19 -8.81
CA TYR A 608 -11.55 -8.65 -9.88
C TYR A 608 -10.58 -7.59 -9.35
N ALA A 609 -9.44 -7.45 -10.04
CA ALA A 609 -8.48 -6.38 -9.84
C ALA A 609 -8.61 -5.26 -10.91
N ILE A 610 -8.26 -4.03 -10.52
CA ILE A 610 -8.04 -2.87 -11.37
C ILE A 610 -6.57 -2.43 -11.27
N ARG A 611 -6.01 -1.95 -12.39
CA ARG A 611 -4.65 -1.44 -12.49
C ARG A 611 -4.52 -0.09 -11.77
N ASP A 612 -3.35 0.18 -11.22
CA ASP A 612 -3.07 1.42 -10.50
C ASP A 612 -3.09 2.63 -11.46
N GLU A 613 -3.82 3.68 -11.10
CA GLU A 613 -3.90 4.96 -11.80
C GLU A 613 -3.12 6.01 -11.00
N ILE A 614 -1.82 5.74 -10.80
CA ILE A 614 -0.96 6.55 -9.94
C ILE A 614 -0.83 7.95 -10.53
N ASN A 615 -0.95 8.96 -9.68
CA ASN A 615 -1.05 10.36 -10.07
C ASN A 615 -0.37 11.29 -9.04
N ARG A 616 -0.38 12.59 -9.35
CA ARG A 616 0.37 13.63 -8.63
C ARG A 616 -0.30 14.12 -7.34
N HIS A 617 -1.51 13.67 -7.01
CA HIS A 617 -2.12 14.04 -5.74
C HIS A 617 -1.34 13.41 -4.58
N VAL A 618 -1.11 14.20 -3.54
CA VAL A 618 -0.49 13.75 -2.28
C VAL A 618 -1.56 13.29 -1.29
N TYR A 619 -1.22 12.34 -0.45
CA TYR A 619 -2.05 11.93 0.67
C TYR A 619 -1.98 12.98 1.77
N GLY A 620 -2.92 13.93 1.76
CA GLY A 620 -3.20 14.86 2.84
C GLY A 620 -4.06 14.23 3.93
N ARG A 621 -4.84 15.03 4.64
CA ARG A 621 -5.93 14.58 5.54
C ARG A 621 -7.24 14.53 4.77
N GLY A 622 -8.01 13.45 4.93
CA GLY A 622 -9.26 13.22 4.19
C GLY A 622 -9.07 12.72 2.76
N THR A 623 -7.87 12.33 2.36
CA THR A 623 -7.59 11.88 0.99
C THR A 623 -7.98 10.42 0.81
N LEU A 624 -8.67 10.10 -0.30
CA LEU A 624 -9.13 8.75 -0.62
C LEU A 624 -8.07 8.00 -1.44
N GLY A 625 -7.69 6.81 -0.98
CA GLY A 625 -6.76 5.91 -1.66
C GLY A 625 -7.31 4.50 -1.83
N MET A 626 -6.93 3.82 -2.92
CA MET A 626 -7.20 2.38 -3.07
C MET A 626 -6.30 1.57 -2.16
N ALA A 627 -6.86 0.59 -1.44
CA ALA A 627 -6.07 -0.41 -0.74
C ALA A 627 -5.58 -1.47 -1.74
N LEU A 628 -4.37 -1.99 -1.53
CA LEU A 628 -3.66 -2.88 -2.46
C LEU A 628 -2.99 -4.02 -1.68
N SER A 629 -3.07 -5.25 -2.19
CA SER A 629 -2.25 -6.40 -1.77
C SER A 629 -0.89 -6.47 -2.51
N GLY A 630 -0.67 -5.54 -3.45
CA GLY A 630 0.51 -5.39 -4.31
C GLY A 630 0.22 -4.44 -5.47
N PRO A 631 1.21 -4.06 -6.29
CA PRO A 631 0.95 -3.23 -7.47
C PRO A 631 -0.12 -3.85 -8.38
N ASP A 632 -1.03 -3.03 -8.90
CA ASP A 632 -2.13 -3.43 -9.79
C ASP A 632 -3.17 -4.41 -9.20
N THR A 633 -3.32 -4.46 -7.87
CA THR A 633 -4.29 -5.32 -7.17
C THR A 633 -5.50 -4.58 -6.58
N GLY A 634 -5.77 -3.34 -7.02
CA GLY A 634 -6.89 -2.56 -6.49
C GLY A 634 -8.22 -3.26 -6.75
N GLY A 635 -9.13 -3.26 -5.78
CA GLY A 635 -10.41 -3.97 -5.89
C GLY A 635 -11.57 -3.11 -5.45
N SER A 636 -12.24 -3.54 -4.38
CA SER A 636 -13.31 -2.82 -3.69
C SER A 636 -12.83 -2.10 -2.44
N GLN A 637 -11.66 -2.46 -1.90
CA GLN A 637 -11.14 -1.88 -0.67
C GLN A 637 -10.49 -0.51 -0.91
N TRP A 638 -10.81 0.46 -0.07
CA TRP A 638 -10.29 1.83 -0.11
C TRP A 638 -10.18 2.40 1.30
N PHE A 639 -9.46 3.52 1.42
CA PHE A 639 -9.18 4.15 2.70
C PHE A 639 -9.28 5.68 2.64
N ILE A 640 -9.55 6.31 3.80
CA ILE A 640 -9.47 7.76 4.01
C ILE A 640 -8.37 8.03 5.05
N THR A 641 -7.48 8.98 4.78
CA THR A 641 -6.38 9.36 5.67
C THR A 641 -6.80 10.28 6.83
N HIS A 642 -6.30 10.04 8.05
CA HIS A 642 -6.50 10.94 9.21
C HIS A 642 -5.55 12.15 9.21
N SER A 643 -4.37 11.99 8.61
CA SER A 643 -3.27 12.94 8.59
C SER A 643 -2.43 12.69 7.33
N PRO A 644 -1.52 13.60 6.93
CA PRO A 644 -0.70 13.41 5.73
C PRO A 644 0.12 12.12 5.76
N GLN A 645 0.17 11.39 4.63
CA GLN A 645 0.89 10.11 4.50
C GLN A 645 1.91 10.10 3.34
N PRO A 646 3.01 10.88 3.40
CA PRO A 646 3.93 11.04 2.27
C PRO A 646 4.68 9.78 1.80
N HIS A 647 4.55 8.68 2.54
CA HIS A 647 5.10 7.38 2.16
C HIS A 647 4.18 6.59 1.22
N LEU A 648 2.93 7.01 1.04
CA LEU A 648 1.96 6.44 0.09
C LEU A 648 1.96 7.18 -1.26
N ASP A 649 2.40 8.45 -1.27
CA ASP A 649 2.45 9.33 -2.44
C ASP A 649 3.15 8.69 -3.64
N GLY A 650 2.51 8.71 -4.82
CA GLY A 650 3.05 8.11 -6.03
C GLY A 650 3.28 6.59 -5.94
N THR A 651 2.63 5.91 -4.99
CA THR A 651 2.67 4.44 -4.80
C THR A 651 1.28 3.82 -4.78
N TYR A 652 0.28 4.54 -4.25
CA TYR A 652 -1.13 4.16 -4.24
C TYR A 652 -1.97 5.13 -5.08
N THR A 653 -3.08 4.64 -5.65
CA THR A 653 -4.00 5.46 -6.46
C THR A 653 -4.80 6.38 -5.55
N VAL A 654 -4.55 7.69 -5.60
CA VAL A 654 -5.43 8.72 -5.03
C VAL A 654 -6.60 8.93 -5.98
N PHE A 655 -7.84 8.78 -5.51
CA PHE A 655 -9.04 8.88 -6.37
C PHE A 655 -10.12 9.83 -5.85
N GLY A 656 -9.86 10.55 -4.74
CA GLY A 656 -10.77 11.58 -4.24
C GLY A 656 -10.30 12.23 -2.94
N GLN A 657 -11.15 13.10 -2.39
CA GLN A 657 -10.90 13.87 -1.17
C GLN A 657 -12.21 14.15 -0.44
N VAL A 658 -12.21 14.04 0.88
CA VAL A 658 -13.30 14.48 1.76
C VAL A 658 -13.42 16.00 1.69
N VAL A 659 -14.60 16.48 1.30
CA VAL A 659 -14.96 17.90 1.27
C VAL A 659 -15.82 18.32 2.48
N ARG A 660 -16.55 17.37 3.11
CA ARG A 660 -17.29 17.58 4.37
C ARG A 660 -17.32 16.30 5.21
N GLY A 661 -17.35 16.40 6.53
CA GLY A 661 -17.40 15.25 7.43
C GLY A 661 -16.04 14.74 7.91
N LEU A 662 -14.99 15.58 7.95
CA LEU A 662 -13.68 15.19 8.52
C LEU A 662 -13.79 14.84 10.01
N GLU A 663 -14.72 15.46 10.72
CA GLU A 663 -15.10 15.15 12.10
C GLU A 663 -15.92 13.86 12.23
N VAL A 664 -16.51 13.36 11.14
CA VAL A 664 -17.08 12.00 11.08
C VAL A 664 -15.95 10.99 10.89
N VAL A 665 -15.01 11.22 9.95
CA VAL A 665 -13.81 10.38 9.73
C VAL A 665 -13.04 10.14 11.04
N ASP A 666 -12.79 11.19 11.83
CA ASP A 666 -12.10 11.09 13.13
C ASP A 666 -12.92 10.40 14.23
N ARG A 667 -14.20 10.07 14.01
CA ARG A 667 -15.07 9.35 14.96
C ARG A 667 -15.40 7.91 14.55
N ILE A 668 -15.05 7.48 13.33
CA ILE A 668 -15.24 6.12 12.85
C ILE A 668 -14.34 5.17 13.65
N LEU A 669 -14.95 4.24 14.38
CA LEU A 669 -14.26 3.14 15.04
C LEU A 669 -14.30 1.89 14.18
N PRO A 670 -13.34 0.97 14.33
CA PRO A 670 -13.44 -0.29 13.64
C PRO A 670 -14.68 -1.05 14.15
N GLY A 671 -15.42 -1.66 13.21
CA GLY A 671 -16.73 -2.27 13.43
C GLY A 671 -17.94 -1.35 13.27
N ASP A 672 -17.76 -0.02 13.17
CA ASP A 672 -18.83 0.86 12.67
C ASP A 672 -19.19 0.47 11.23
N ARG A 673 -20.40 0.79 10.77
CA ARG A 673 -20.88 0.43 9.43
C ARG A 673 -20.88 1.58 8.43
N ILE A 674 -20.63 1.22 7.18
CA ILE A 674 -21.08 1.95 6.00
C ILE A 674 -22.55 1.59 5.80
N ILE A 675 -23.45 2.53 6.06
CA ILE A 675 -24.90 2.31 5.88
C ILE A 675 -25.22 2.25 4.38
N ARG A 676 -24.65 3.17 3.60
CA ARG A 676 -24.73 3.20 2.12
C ARG A 676 -23.74 4.19 1.51
N ILE A 677 -23.48 4.06 0.20
CA ILE A 677 -22.75 5.07 -0.59
C ILE A 677 -23.58 5.46 -1.81
N ARG A 678 -23.77 6.78 -2.05
CA ARG A 678 -24.53 7.30 -3.20
C ARG A 678 -23.79 8.41 -3.95
N GLU A 679 -23.85 8.39 -5.28
CA GLU A 679 -23.46 9.54 -6.11
C GLU A 679 -24.41 10.72 -5.83
N VAL A 680 -23.86 11.93 -5.77
CA VAL A 680 -24.62 13.19 -5.79
C VAL A 680 -24.15 14.03 -6.99
N ARG A 681 -25.11 14.68 -7.64
CA ARG A 681 -24.92 15.47 -8.87
C ARG A 681 -25.23 16.93 -8.59
#